data_AF-A0A3D0XDU1-F1
#
_entry.id   AF-A0A3D0XDU1-F1
#
_cell.length_a   1.000
_cell.length_b   1.000
_cell.length_c   1.000
_cell.angle_alpha   90.00
_cell.angle_beta   90.00
_cell.angle_gamma   90.00
#
_symmetry.space_group_name_H-M   'P 1'
#
loop_
_entity.id
_entity.type
_entity.pdbx_description
1 polymer ?
#
loop_
_entity_poly.entity_id
_entity_poly.type
_entity_poly.pdbx_seq_one_letter_code
_entity_poly.pdbx_strand_id
1 'polypeptide(L)'
;MLSWAKEETHRFLYCLCSTALLCFPFGRLFLCLQYIYGGIAMKTIKRLTSLVLTATVITSFSAVGISANAAENDKVRVIVSNDVFSKADGAAWEGTLVDEWVDIDENSTMLSSVVKALENHGYTQTGADSGYFSEINGLSSSDCQMGGWMGTLNDWFTNELFGYYTVANGTLEAGDEINLQYTKSYGVDIGSDWSDNTTALAYAEFSVGTLSPEFDPEVTDYTLTVPSDTKSIAVTPTAFNKNYQVRTYKNEYTPAENGTEYKRNSDISVVDGDKIIIGVGSDKWPSMNYSAGGIEYTFTVKFEQEETAKAVSEKLKSTSDYLLTLSTPSVGSVGGEWSVLGLARNNTISDSFANGYYANLENYVKEKGSSTLSKNKSTDNSRVILALSAIGKDARNVAGYNLLEPYADFEYVNWQGINGPVFALIALDTYGYDIPTDSSVSEQTTREKLVDYILENALENGGWTFFGTTADPDMTGMAIQALAPYYNTNEAVKTAVDKAVGVLSDMQKSNGGFASWGTVKSESCAQVVTALASIGINPDKDSRFVKEGGSAVDALLSFGCENGFKHTADGSYNQMATEQGFYALVAYNRFINGNNSLYDMTDASPDSVKYDVDGNGYVDVSDATIIQKYLAGTAKLSSTQIARADVDNDGSVTVVDATFIQKQLVK
;
A
#
# COMPACT_ATOMS: atom_id res chain seq x y z
N MET A 1 -5.81 -55.36 -15.95
CA MET A 1 -5.18 -55.00 -17.23
C MET A 1 -5.89 -53.78 -17.77
N LEU A 2 -5.16 -52.65 -17.82
CA LEU A 2 -5.23 -51.56 -18.80
C LEU A 2 -6.58 -50.81 -18.93
N SER A 3 -6.73 -49.63 -18.31
CA SER A 3 -6.38 -48.27 -18.84
C SER A 3 -7.41 -47.79 -19.87
N TRP A 4 -7.95 -46.57 -19.92
CA TRP A 4 -7.79 -45.31 -19.20
C TRP A 4 -8.91 -44.38 -19.71
N ALA A 5 -9.19 -43.32 -18.96
CA ALA A 5 -10.14 -42.23 -19.24
C ALA A 5 -9.76 -41.44 -20.54
N LYS A 6 -10.69 -40.95 -21.38
CA LYS A 6 -11.67 -39.85 -21.26
C LYS A 6 -11.03 -38.46 -21.49
N GLU A 7 -11.47 -37.75 -22.51
CA GLU A 7 -11.36 -36.29 -22.62
C GLU A 7 -12.45 -35.70 -23.52
N GLU A 8 -12.73 -34.41 -23.28
CA GLU A 8 -13.41 -33.40 -24.12
C GLU A 8 -14.91 -33.03 -23.89
N THR A 9 -15.10 -31.89 -23.20
CA THR A 9 -15.60 -30.55 -23.67
C THR A 9 -16.76 -30.51 -24.70
N HIS A 10 -17.70 -29.55 -24.79
CA HIS A 10 -17.86 -28.15 -24.34
C HIS A 10 -19.32 -27.66 -24.61
N ARG A 11 -19.78 -26.68 -23.80
CA ARG A 11 -20.61 -25.46 -24.09
C ARG A 11 -21.97 -25.53 -24.83
N PHE A 12 -22.97 -24.83 -24.26
CA PHE A 12 -23.67 -23.61 -24.78
C PHE A 12 -25.05 -23.48 -24.06
N LEU A 13 -25.25 -22.51 -23.15
CA LEU A 13 -25.72 -21.12 -23.33
C LEU A 13 -27.26 -20.96 -23.45
N TYR A 14 -27.83 -20.20 -22.49
CA TYR A 14 -29.03 -19.33 -22.50
C TYR A 14 -30.40 -19.88 -22.93
N CYS A 15 -31.42 -19.73 -22.07
CA CYS A 15 -32.41 -18.63 -22.12
C CYS A 15 -33.65 -18.94 -21.26
N LEU A 16 -34.38 -17.88 -20.89
CA LEU A 16 -35.79 -17.80 -20.48
C LEU A 16 -36.15 -17.83 -18.98
N CYS A 17 -36.17 -16.60 -18.45
CA CYS A 17 -37.24 -15.99 -17.66
C CYS A 17 -38.64 -16.62 -17.88
N SER A 18 -39.38 -16.92 -16.80
CA SER A 18 -40.73 -16.38 -16.50
C SER A 18 -41.57 -17.31 -15.61
N THR A 19 -42.05 -16.72 -14.50
CA THR A 19 -43.39 -16.87 -13.88
C THR A 19 -43.90 -18.21 -13.33
N ALA A 20 -44.49 -18.06 -12.13
CA ALA A 20 -45.64 -18.75 -11.56
C ALA A 20 -45.38 -19.97 -10.65
N LEU A 21 -45.11 -19.68 -9.37
CA LEU A 21 -45.54 -20.56 -8.28
C LEU A 21 -47.03 -20.31 -8.01
N LEU A 22 -47.84 -21.34 -8.30
CA LEU A 22 -49.17 -21.53 -7.74
C LEU A 22 -49.11 -22.72 -6.77
N CYS A 23 -49.73 -22.52 -5.61
CA CYS A 23 -49.89 -23.45 -4.49
C CYS A 23 -50.45 -24.83 -4.90
N PHE A 24 -50.12 -25.89 -4.17
CA PHE A 24 -51.03 -26.69 -3.31
C PHE A 24 -50.23 -27.81 -2.57
N PRO A 25 -50.73 -28.37 -1.43
CA PRO A 25 -49.97 -29.04 -0.38
C PRO A 25 -50.18 -30.58 -0.32
N PHE A 26 -49.75 -31.18 0.81
CA PHE A 26 -49.75 -32.59 1.23
C PHE A 26 -48.47 -33.35 0.83
N GLY A 27 -47.73 -34.05 1.70
CA GLY A 27 -48.07 -34.64 2.99
C GLY A 27 -47.86 -36.16 2.92
N ARG A 28 -46.79 -36.65 3.57
CA ARG A 28 -46.44 -38.06 3.90
C ARG A 28 -46.04 -39.00 2.73
N LEU A 29 -44.76 -39.40 2.74
CA LEU A 29 -44.39 -40.83 2.81
C LEU A 29 -42.94 -40.95 3.33
N PHE A 30 -42.81 -41.15 4.64
CA PHE A 30 -41.62 -41.71 5.28
C PHE A 30 -41.75 -43.23 5.26
N LEU A 31 -40.61 -43.93 5.18
CA LEU A 31 -40.40 -45.38 5.15
C LEU A 31 -40.58 -46.08 3.80
N CYS A 32 -39.46 -46.28 3.09
CA CYS A 32 -38.96 -47.64 2.83
C CYS A 32 -37.50 -47.59 2.35
N LEU A 33 -36.72 -48.61 2.73
CA LEU A 33 -35.36 -48.96 2.28
C LEU A 33 -34.17 -48.33 3.02
N GLN A 34 -33.96 -48.76 4.25
CA GLN A 34 -32.64 -49.21 4.69
C GLN A 34 -32.54 -50.73 4.47
N TYR A 35 -31.31 -51.21 4.26
CA TYR A 35 -30.84 -52.58 3.93
C TYR A 35 -30.68 -52.87 2.43
N ILE A 36 -29.48 -52.59 1.91
CA ILE A 36 -28.52 -53.60 1.40
C ILE A 36 -27.21 -52.86 1.04
N TYR A 37 -26.08 -53.45 1.48
CA TYR A 37 -24.67 -52.99 1.44
C TYR A 37 -24.19 -52.12 2.61
N GLY A 38 -23.69 -52.84 3.62
CA GLY A 38 -22.85 -52.28 4.67
C GLY A 38 -21.36 -52.26 4.29
N GLY A 39 -20.60 -51.54 5.09
CA GLY A 39 -19.18 -51.75 5.29
C GLY A 39 -18.27 -50.93 4.38
N ILE A 40 -18.02 -49.68 4.79
CA ILE A 40 -16.79 -48.85 4.69
C ILE A 40 -17.25 -47.38 4.52
N ALA A 41 -17.78 -46.79 5.60
CA ALA A 41 -17.97 -45.34 5.76
C ALA A 41 -18.46 -45.04 7.20
N MET A 42 -17.78 -45.57 8.22
CA MET A 42 -18.00 -45.15 9.62
C MET A 42 -16.72 -44.50 10.12
N LYS A 43 -16.54 -43.23 9.77
CA LYS A 43 -15.71 -42.27 10.54
C LYS A 43 -15.99 -40.80 10.24
N THR A 44 -16.86 -40.46 9.29
CA THR A 44 -17.09 -39.06 8.87
C THR A 44 -18.55 -38.61 8.86
N ILE A 45 -19.46 -39.33 9.54
CA ILE A 45 -20.88 -38.93 9.65
C ILE A 45 -21.30 -38.96 11.12
N LYS A 46 -20.86 -37.93 11.87
CA LYS A 46 -21.45 -37.48 13.13
C LYS A 46 -21.18 -35.98 13.24
N ARG A 47 -21.92 -35.15 12.50
CA ARG A 47 -22.04 -33.68 12.68
C ARG A 47 -22.97 -33.05 11.62
N LEU A 48 -24.14 -33.66 11.35
CA LEU A 48 -25.06 -33.13 10.32
C LEU A 48 -26.54 -33.30 10.65
N THR A 49 -26.89 -33.30 11.94
CA THR A 49 -28.29 -33.28 12.39
C THR A 49 -28.46 -32.31 13.57
N SER A 50 -28.35 -31.02 13.29
CA SER A 50 -29.04 -29.93 14.02
C SER A 50 -28.84 -28.60 13.28
N LEU A 51 -29.27 -28.53 12.02
CA LEU A 51 -29.19 -27.31 11.22
C LEU A 51 -30.58 -26.93 10.70
N VAL A 52 -31.55 -26.85 11.61
CA VAL A 52 -32.87 -26.23 11.38
C VAL A 52 -33.41 -25.74 12.74
N LEU A 53 -32.98 -24.54 13.15
CA LEU A 53 -33.55 -23.61 14.15
C LEU A 53 -32.38 -22.61 14.40
N THR A 54 -32.36 -21.32 14.05
CA THR A 54 -33.36 -20.31 13.66
C THR A 54 -32.62 -19.25 12.83
N ALA A 55 -32.59 -19.37 11.50
CA ALA A 55 -32.19 -18.29 10.59
C ALA A 55 -33.37 -17.34 10.34
N THR A 56 -33.92 -16.77 11.42
CA THR A 56 -35.10 -15.86 11.37
C THR A 56 -34.91 -14.64 12.25
N VAL A 57 -33.68 -14.11 12.29
CA VAL A 57 -33.40 -12.72 12.67
C VAL A 57 -32.65 -12.07 11.50
N ILE A 58 -33.25 -12.12 10.32
CA ILE A 58 -32.86 -11.30 9.17
C ILE A 58 -34.07 -10.47 8.84
N THR A 59 -33.97 -9.18 9.17
CA THR A 59 -34.74 -7.99 8.74
C THR A 59 -35.19 -7.19 9.95
N SER A 60 -34.29 -6.36 10.49
CA SER A 60 -34.56 -5.02 11.06
C SER A 60 -33.34 -4.44 11.83
N PHE A 61 -32.10 -4.72 11.42
CA PHE A 61 -31.04 -3.74 11.70
C PHE A 61 -31.00 -2.79 10.53
N SER A 62 -31.73 -1.69 10.68
CA SER A 62 -31.43 -0.48 9.91
C SER A 62 -29.94 -0.25 10.08
N ALA A 63 -29.23 -0.04 8.98
CA ALA A 63 -27.84 0.42 8.98
C ALA A 63 -27.77 1.75 9.76
N VAL A 64 -27.67 1.67 11.08
CA VAL A 64 -27.12 2.74 11.90
C VAL A 64 -25.66 2.70 11.52
N GLY A 65 -25.26 3.64 10.65
CA GLY A 65 -23.87 3.79 10.26
C GLY A 65 -23.00 3.74 11.51
N ILE A 66 -21.92 2.97 11.45
CA ILE A 66 -20.89 2.79 12.49
C ILE A 66 -20.29 4.16 12.94
N SER A 67 -20.64 5.25 12.26
CA SER A 67 -20.25 6.64 12.52
C SER A 67 -20.72 7.27 13.83
N ALA A 68 -21.33 6.52 14.77
CA ALA A 68 -21.71 7.03 16.10
C ALA A 68 -20.99 6.34 17.29
N ASN A 69 -20.03 5.43 17.06
CA ASN A 69 -19.43 4.60 18.11
C ASN A 69 -17.99 5.00 18.50
N ALA A 70 -17.68 6.30 18.56
CA ALA A 70 -16.46 6.70 19.27
C ALA A 70 -16.69 6.46 20.77
N ALA A 71 -15.80 5.69 21.41
CA ALA A 71 -15.81 5.57 22.87
C ALA A 71 -15.79 6.98 23.48
N GLU A 72 -16.88 7.37 24.16
CA GLU A 72 -16.90 8.62 24.89
C GLU A 72 -16.09 8.41 26.18
N ASN A 73 -15.09 9.28 26.41
CA ASN A 73 -14.26 9.23 27.60
C ASN A 73 -15.14 9.13 28.86
N ASP A 74 -14.77 8.23 29.77
CA ASP A 74 -15.45 7.99 31.04
C ASP A 74 -16.94 7.56 30.92
N LYS A 75 -17.34 6.92 29.80
CA LYS A 75 -18.69 6.37 29.63
C LYS A 75 -18.70 4.92 29.16
N VAL A 76 -19.79 4.22 29.49
CA VAL A 76 -20.14 2.89 28.95
C VAL A 76 -21.42 2.98 28.14
N ARG A 77 -21.56 2.16 27.11
CA ARG A 77 -22.80 2.07 26.35
C ARG A 77 -23.72 1.05 27.00
N VAL A 78 -24.92 1.45 27.38
CA VAL A 78 -25.93 0.57 28.00
C VAL A 78 -27.07 0.35 27.03
N ILE A 79 -27.34 -0.92 26.75
CA ILE A 79 -28.46 -1.38 25.95
C ILE A 79 -29.36 -2.25 26.84
N VAL A 80 -30.67 -2.00 26.82
CA VAL A 80 -31.68 -2.84 27.48
C VAL A 80 -32.72 -3.23 26.46
N SER A 81 -32.87 -4.53 26.17
CA SER A 81 -33.78 -5.00 25.11
C SER A 81 -34.59 -6.24 25.48
N ASN A 82 -35.70 -6.40 24.77
CA ASN A 82 -36.52 -7.61 24.77
C ASN A 82 -36.93 -7.93 23.32
N ASP A 83 -36.07 -8.68 22.63
CA ASP A 83 -36.27 -9.00 21.22
C ASP A 83 -36.94 -10.37 21.01
N VAL A 84 -37.08 -11.16 22.07
CA VAL A 84 -37.54 -12.56 22.01
C VAL A 84 -38.92 -12.78 22.64
N PHE A 85 -39.37 -11.92 23.56
CA PHE A 85 -40.69 -12.02 24.18
C PHE A 85 -41.64 -10.96 23.65
N SER A 86 -42.48 -11.37 22.71
CA SER A 86 -43.41 -10.44 22.06
C SER A 86 -44.54 -9.98 23.00
N LYS A 87 -45.10 -8.80 22.73
CA LYS A 87 -46.34 -8.33 23.38
C LYS A 87 -47.51 -9.27 23.14
N ALA A 88 -47.54 -9.92 21.97
CA ALA A 88 -48.57 -10.91 21.63
C ALA A 88 -48.52 -12.15 22.55
N ASP A 89 -47.33 -12.50 23.03
CA ASP A 89 -47.13 -13.60 23.96
C ASP A 89 -47.31 -13.19 25.44
N GLY A 90 -47.56 -11.90 25.72
CA GLY A 90 -47.83 -11.38 27.05
C GLY A 90 -46.75 -10.46 27.64
N ALA A 91 -45.72 -10.09 26.89
CA ALA A 91 -44.70 -9.15 27.38
C ALA A 91 -45.28 -7.74 27.59
N ALA A 92 -44.81 -7.04 28.63
CA ALA A 92 -45.18 -5.64 28.87
C ALA A 92 -44.68 -4.71 27.74
N TRP A 93 -43.51 -5.00 27.19
CA TRP A 93 -42.88 -4.26 26.10
C TRP A 93 -41.98 -5.19 25.28
N GLU A 94 -41.65 -4.81 24.04
CA GLU A 94 -40.79 -5.55 23.12
C GLU A 94 -39.90 -4.56 22.34
N GLY A 95 -38.74 -5.00 21.88
CA GLY A 95 -37.70 -4.19 21.23
C GLY A 95 -36.69 -3.57 22.21
N THR A 96 -35.94 -2.57 21.77
CA THR A 96 -34.97 -1.83 22.59
C THR A 96 -35.67 -0.79 23.47
N LEU A 97 -35.47 -0.88 24.79
CA LEU A 97 -35.99 0.08 25.76
C LEU A 97 -34.99 1.22 26.02
N VAL A 98 -33.70 0.90 26.08
CA VAL A 98 -32.58 1.84 26.30
C VAL A 98 -31.43 1.50 25.35
N ASP A 99 -30.79 2.52 24.78
CA ASP A 99 -29.50 2.47 24.08
C ASP A 99 -28.85 3.84 24.23
N GLU A 100 -27.96 3.99 25.23
CA GLU A 100 -27.31 5.27 25.51
C GLU A 100 -25.93 5.13 26.14
N TRP A 101 -25.14 6.20 26.10
CA TRP A 101 -23.88 6.32 26.80
C TRP A 101 -24.09 6.88 28.22
N VAL A 102 -23.60 6.15 29.21
CA VAL A 102 -23.77 6.46 30.64
C VAL A 102 -22.41 6.76 31.26
N ASP A 103 -22.27 7.90 31.96
CA ASP A 103 -21.03 8.22 32.67
C ASP A 103 -20.76 7.21 33.78
N ILE A 104 -19.49 6.82 33.89
CA ILE A 104 -18.95 5.99 34.95
C ILE A 104 -17.95 6.79 35.80
N ASP A 105 -17.81 6.37 37.05
CA ASP A 105 -16.82 6.84 38.01
C ASP A 105 -16.17 5.64 38.74
N GLU A 106 -15.27 5.90 39.68
CA GLU A 106 -14.56 4.85 40.43
C GLU A 106 -15.47 3.87 41.17
N ASN A 107 -16.71 4.26 41.50
CA ASN A 107 -17.68 3.44 42.23
C ASN A 107 -18.69 2.75 41.31
N SER A 108 -18.62 3.03 40.00
CA SER A 108 -19.56 2.52 39.02
C SER A 108 -19.37 1.03 38.79
N THR A 109 -20.51 0.35 38.63
CA THR A 109 -20.62 -1.07 38.35
C THR A 109 -21.47 -1.29 37.09
N MET A 110 -21.38 -2.47 36.47
CA MET A 110 -22.25 -2.81 35.34
C MET A 110 -23.73 -2.70 35.75
N LEU A 111 -24.06 -3.17 36.96
CA LEU A 111 -25.40 -3.07 37.54
C LEU A 111 -25.87 -1.61 37.71
N SER A 112 -25.06 -0.76 38.34
CA SER A 112 -25.42 0.64 38.60
C SER A 112 -25.49 1.46 37.32
N SER A 113 -24.69 1.10 36.30
CA SER A 113 -24.75 1.72 34.97
C SER A 113 -26.10 1.44 34.30
N VAL A 114 -26.60 0.20 34.38
CA VAL A 114 -27.95 -0.15 33.89
C VAL A 114 -29.04 0.56 34.68
N VAL A 115 -28.94 0.60 36.01
CA VAL A 115 -29.91 1.35 36.86
C VAL A 115 -29.95 2.81 36.46
N LYS A 116 -28.79 3.47 36.33
CA LYS A 116 -28.68 4.86 35.91
C LYS A 116 -29.29 5.09 34.53
N ALA A 117 -29.06 4.18 33.59
CA ALA A 117 -29.64 4.26 32.25
C ALA A 117 -31.18 4.18 32.27
N LEU A 118 -31.74 3.28 33.10
CA LEU A 118 -33.19 3.18 33.26
C LEU A 118 -33.77 4.43 33.93
N GLU A 119 -33.10 4.97 34.95
CA GLU A 119 -33.50 6.19 35.67
C GLU A 119 -33.48 7.43 34.78
N ASN A 120 -32.50 7.57 33.89
CA ASN A 120 -32.41 8.67 32.91
C ASN A 120 -33.68 8.80 32.05
N HIS A 121 -34.33 7.67 31.76
CA HIS A 121 -35.55 7.59 30.95
C HIS A 121 -36.83 7.45 31.79
N GLY A 122 -36.72 7.43 33.12
CA GLY A 122 -37.86 7.28 34.04
C GLY A 122 -38.47 5.87 34.06
N TYR A 123 -37.73 4.85 33.63
CA TYR A 123 -38.17 3.45 33.67
C TYR A 123 -37.97 2.84 35.05
N THR A 124 -38.88 1.95 35.43
CA THR A 124 -38.81 1.26 36.73
C THR A 124 -37.98 -0.02 36.65
N GLN A 125 -37.33 -0.38 37.75
CA GLN A 125 -36.71 -1.69 37.91
C GLN A 125 -36.94 -2.22 39.32
N THR A 126 -36.98 -3.54 39.46
CA THR A 126 -36.96 -4.25 40.74
C THR A 126 -35.79 -5.24 40.76
N GLY A 127 -35.16 -5.37 41.93
CA GLY A 127 -34.18 -6.43 42.21
C GLY A 127 -32.71 -5.99 42.14
N ALA A 128 -32.39 -4.82 41.58
CA ALA A 128 -30.99 -4.35 41.53
C ALA A 128 -30.31 -4.35 42.91
N ASP A 129 -31.00 -4.00 44.00
CA ASP A 129 -30.44 -4.04 45.37
C ASP A 129 -30.00 -5.46 45.81
N SER A 130 -30.53 -6.50 45.16
CA SER A 130 -30.16 -7.91 45.36
C SER A 130 -29.16 -8.42 44.31
N GLY A 131 -28.62 -7.54 43.46
CA GLY A 131 -27.63 -7.85 42.42
C GLY A 131 -28.21 -8.42 41.12
N TYR A 132 -29.54 -8.51 40.98
CA TYR A 132 -30.22 -9.09 39.82
C TYR A 132 -31.54 -8.40 39.51
N PHE A 133 -31.77 -8.00 38.25
CA PHE A 133 -33.04 -7.41 37.83
C PHE A 133 -34.14 -8.48 37.74
N SER A 134 -35.11 -8.46 38.66
CA SER A 134 -36.27 -9.35 38.62
C SER A 134 -37.45 -8.77 37.82
N GLU A 135 -37.46 -7.46 37.59
CA GLU A 135 -38.44 -6.79 36.74
C GLU A 135 -37.83 -5.52 36.14
N ILE A 136 -38.11 -5.25 34.86
CA ILE A 136 -37.77 -3.99 34.19
C ILE A 136 -39.01 -3.46 33.47
N ASN A 137 -39.45 -2.29 33.88
CA ASN A 137 -40.57 -1.55 33.28
C ASN A 137 -41.82 -2.40 33.06
N GLY A 138 -42.20 -3.18 34.08
CA GLY A 138 -43.36 -4.07 34.07
C GLY A 138 -43.14 -5.44 33.41
N LEU A 139 -41.94 -5.76 32.94
CA LEU A 139 -41.57 -7.08 32.43
C LEU A 139 -40.76 -7.86 33.47
N SER A 140 -41.37 -8.89 34.07
CA SER A 140 -40.78 -9.72 35.11
C SER A 140 -39.99 -10.89 34.53
N SER A 141 -38.90 -11.26 35.19
CA SER A 141 -38.16 -12.50 34.94
C SER A 141 -39.05 -13.75 35.09
N SER A 142 -40.18 -13.65 35.80
CA SER A 142 -41.13 -14.74 36.01
C SER A 142 -42.30 -14.80 35.04
N ASP A 143 -42.40 -13.84 34.11
CA ASP A 143 -43.51 -13.79 33.13
C ASP A 143 -43.45 -14.93 32.10
N CYS A 144 -42.30 -15.60 31.98
CA CYS A 144 -42.12 -16.80 31.19
C CYS A 144 -41.46 -17.91 32.03
N GLN A 145 -41.85 -19.18 31.82
CA GLN A 145 -41.38 -20.32 32.62
C GLN A 145 -39.86 -20.51 32.62
N MET A 146 -39.22 -20.23 31.48
CA MET A 146 -37.76 -20.24 31.31
C MET A 146 -37.25 -18.82 31.04
N GLY A 147 -38.00 -17.83 31.56
CA GLY A 147 -37.79 -16.42 31.41
C GLY A 147 -36.68 -15.87 32.30
N GLY A 148 -36.08 -14.76 31.91
CA GLY A 148 -35.13 -14.06 32.76
C GLY A 148 -34.39 -12.93 32.08
N TRP A 149 -33.73 -12.10 32.89
CA TRP A 149 -32.78 -11.09 32.45
C TRP A 149 -31.36 -11.65 32.46
N MET A 150 -30.64 -11.48 31.36
CA MET A 150 -29.23 -11.87 31.22
C MET A 150 -28.45 -10.75 30.54
N GLY A 151 -27.21 -10.51 30.99
CA GLY A 151 -26.41 -9.37 30.57
C GLY A 151 -25.10 -9.82 29.92
N THR A 152 -24.72 -9.18 28.82
CA THR A 152 -23.38 -9.28 28.26
C THR A 152 -22.57 -8.04 28.55
N LEU A 153 -21.26 -8.24 28.71
CA LEU A 153 -20.24 -7.19 28.69
C LEU A 153 -19.35 -7.45 27.47
N ASN A 154 -19.34 -6.54 26.50
CA ASN A 154 -18.60 -6.66 25.25
C ASN A 154 -18.89 -7.98 24.51
N ASP A 155 -20.17 -8.29 24.30
CA ASP A 155 -20.69 -9.50 23.66
C ASP A 155 -20.53 -10.82 24.46
N TRP A 156 -19.95 -10.77 25.65
CA TRP A 156 -19.79 -11.94 26.52
C TRP A 156 -20.78 -11.95 27.69
N PHE A 157 -21.55 -13.03 27.87
CA PHE A 157 -22.36 -13.20 29.06
C PHE A 157 -21.48 -13.33 30.30
N THR A 158 -21.72 -12.47 31.27
CA THR A 158 -20.93 -12.40 32.49
C THR A 158 -21.16 -13.60 33.39
N ASN A 159 -20.08 -14.18 33.93
CA ASN A 159 -20.14 -15.36 34.81
C ASN A 159 -20.32 -15.05 36.31
N GLU A 160 -20.37 -13.76 36.68
CA GLU A 160 -20.66 -13.27 38.02
C GLU A 160 -21.88 -12.35 38.01
N LEU A 161 -22.40 -11.97 39.18
CA LEU A 161 -23.48 -10.96 39.25
C LEU A 161 -22.98 -9.60 38.74
N PHE A 162 -23.86 -8.82 38.10
CA PHE A 162 -23.51 -7.54 37.46
C PHE A 162 -22.85 -6.52 38.40
N GLY A 163 -23.08 -6.61 39.71
CA GLY A 163 -22.44 -5.75 40.70
C GLY A 163 -20.94 -5.99 40.92
N TYR A 164 -20.40 -7.13 40.45
CA TYR A 164 -18.97 -7.47 40.59
C TYR A 164 -18.10 -6.92 39.45
N TYR A 165 -18.73 -6.47 38.36
CA TYR A 165 -18.04 -5.81 37.27
C TYR A 165 -17.96 -4.31 37.56
N THR A 166 -16.78 -3.82 37.92
CA THR A 166 -16.61 -2.48 38.49
C THR A 166 -15.44 -1.74 37.86
N VAL A 167 -15.50 -0.41 37.92
CA VAL A 167 -14.34 0.43 37.55
C VAL A 167 -13.19 0.20 38.52
N ALA A 168 -13.47 0.09 39.82
CA ALA A 168 -12.46 -0.08 40.86
C ALA A 168 -11.56 -1.32 40.71
N ASN A 169 -12.10 -2.43 40.18
CA ASN A 169 -11.34 -3.66 39.94
C ASN A 169 -10.90 -3.84 38.48
N GLY A 170 -11.14 -2.83 37.62
CA GLY A 170 -10.72 -2.82 36.21
C GLY A 170 -11.48 -3.82 35.32
N THR A 171 -12.66 -4.27 35.73
CA THR A 171 -13.50 -5.19 34.92
C THR A 171 -14.65 -4.48 34.21
N LEU A 172 -14.85 -3.19 34.48
CA LEU A 172 -15.67 -2.27 33.71
C LEU A 172 -14.84 -1.03 33.43
N GLU A 173 -14.80 -0.58 32.19
CA GLU A 173 -14.07 0.62 31.81
C GLU A 173 -14.73 1.38 30.67
N ALA A 174 -14.25 2.60 30.40
CA ALA A 174 -14.82 3.44 29.35
C ALA A 174 -14.75 2.76 27.98
N GLY A 175 -15.82 2.92 27.19
CA GLY A 175 -15.98 2.28 25.90
C GLY A 175 -16.57 0.87 25.95
N ASP A 176 -16.75 0.26 27.14
CA ASP A 176 -17.43 -1.03 27.26
C ASP A 176 -18.91 -0.94 26.85
N GLU A 177 -19.40 -2.02 26.23
CA GLU A 177 -20.81 -2.20 25.89
C GLU A 177 -21.46 -3.19 26.87
N ILE A 178 -22.49 -2.73 27.57
CA ILE A 178 -23.36 -3.52 28.44
C ILE A 178 -24.66 -3.75 27.69
N ASN A 179 -25.04 -5.00 27.47
CA ASN A 179 -26.32 -5.33 26.86
C ASN A 179 -27.13 -6.28 27.77
N LEU A 180 -28.21 -5.76 28.36
CA LEU A 180 -29.13 -6.50 29.21
C LEU A 180 -30.37 -6.93 28.40
N GLN A 181 -30.53 -8.23 28.23
CA GLN A 181 -31.54 -8.81 27.34
C GLN A 181 -32.48 -9.74 28.11
N TYR A 182 -33.74 -9.76 27.70
CA TYR A 182 -34.68 -10.78 28.15
C TYR A 182 -34.48 -12.10 27.39
N THR A 183 -34.59 -13.23 28.07
CA THR A 183 -34.61 -14.58 27.47
C THR A 183 -35.92 -15.29 27.81
N LYS A 184 -36.38 -16.19 26.94
CA LYS A 184 -37.46 -17.17 27.16
C LYS A 184 -36.96 -18.61 27.23
N SER A 185 -35.64 -18.84 27.15
CA SER A 185 -35.07 -20.19 27.08
C SER A 185 -33.73 -20.32 27.81
N TYR A 186 -33.62 -19.75 29.01
CA TYR A 186 -32.39 -19.74 29.82
C TYR A 186 -31.14 -19.24 29.06
N GLY A 187 -31.32 -18.38 28.07
CA GLY A 187 -30.25 -17.73 27.31
C GLY A 187 -30.01 -18.26 25.89
N VAL A 188 -30.49 -19.46 25.54
CA VAL A 188 -30.21 -20.06 24.20
C VAL A 188 -30.72 -19.17 23.06
N ASP A 189 -31.88 -18.55 23.22
CA ASP A 189 -32.51 -17.62 22.27
C ASP A 189 -31.79 -16.27 22.11
N ILE A 190 -30.84 -15.97 23.00
CA ILE A 190 -30.03 -14.74 22.98
C ILE A 190 -28.52 -15.02 22.90
N GLY A 191 -28.14 -16.26 22.56
CA GLY A 191 -26.75 -16.66 22.27
C GLY A 191 -25.96 -17.26 23.45
N SER A 192 -26.61 -17.57 24.58
CA SER A 192 -26.01 -18.33 25.69
C SER A 192 -26.45 -19.79 25.63
N ASP A 193 -25.75 -20.61 24.85
CA ASP A 193 -26.01 -22.06 24.79
C ASP A 193 -25.00 -22.83 25.64
N TRP A 194 -25.49 -23.47 26.70
CA TRP A 194 -24.67 -24.28 27.61
C TRP A 194 -24.41 -25.68 27.08
N SER A 195 -25.20 -26.15 26.13
CA SER A 195 -25.05 -27.46 25.49
C SER A 195 -24.08 -27.44 24.31
N ASP A 196 -23.80 -26.25 23.77
CA ASP A 196 -22.84 -26.02 22.70
C ASP A 196 -21.51 -25.49 23.27
N ASN A 197 -20.40 -26.07 22.82
CA ASN A 197 -19.05 -25.65 23.21
C ASN A 197 -18.26 -24.99 22.07
N THR A 198 -18.94 -24.55 21.02
CA THR A 198 -18.35 -23.85 19.89
C THR A 198 -17.79 -22.49 20.32
N THR A 199 -16.57 -22.21 19.87
CA THR A 199 -15.85 -20.95 20.02
C THR A 199 -15.74 -20.24 18.68
N ALA A 200 -16.67 -20.48 17.76
CA ALA A 200 -16.71 -19.80 16.48
C ALA A 200 -17.21 -18.35 16.63
N LEU A 201 -16.72 -17.49 15.75
CA LEU A 201 -17.27 -16.16 15.57
C LEU A 201 -18.53 -16.25 14.70
N ALA A 202 -19.62 -15.58 15.09
CA ALA A 202 -20.83 -15.49 14.27
C ALA A 202 -20.65 -14.55 13.08
N TYR A 203 -19.98 -13.42 13.30
CA TYR A 203 -19.56 -12.46 12.28
C TYR A 203 -18.53 -11.45 12.87
N ALA A 204 -17.78 -10.80 11.98
CA ALA A 204 -16.94 -9.64 12.27
C ALA A 204 -17.35 -8.49 11.34
N GLU A 205 -17.91 -7.42 11.89
CA GLU A 205 -18.25 -6.23 11.11
C GLU A 205 -17.14 -5.19 11.22
N PHE A 206 -16.59 -4.74 10.09
CA PHE A 206 -15.57 -3.69 10.03
C PHE A 206 -16.19 -2.35 9.66
N SER A 207 -15.66 -1.26 10.19
CA SER A 207 -16.14 0.11 9.90
C SER A 207 -16.00 0.51 8.43
N VAL A 208 -15.05 -0.10 7.72
CA VAL A 208 -14.76 0.14 6.32
C VAL A 208 -14.13 -1.09 5.69
N GLY A 209 -14.29 -1.22 4.37
CA GLY A 209 -13.66 -2.24 3.56
C GLY A 209 -14.51 -3.47 3.31
N THR A 210 -13.96 -4.41 2.56
CA THR A 210 -14.62 -5.64 2.15
C THR A 210 -13.76 -6.85 2.46
N LEU A 211 -14.38 -7.92 2.98
CA LEU A 211 -13.71 -9.18 3.25
C LEU A 211 -13.62 -10.06 2.02
N SER A 212 -12.47 -10.71 1.85
CA SER A 212 -12.24 -11.79 0.91
C SER A 212 -11.56 -12.97 1.62
N PRO A 213 -12.18 -14.17 1.64
CA PRO A 213 -13.54 -14.47 1.16
C PRO A 213 -14.63 -13.72 1.95
N GLU A 214 -15.89 -13.79 1.50
CA GLU A 214 -17.03 -13.39 2.33
C GLU A 214 -16.99 -14.16 3.66
N PHE A 215 -17.45 -13.53 4.75
CA PHE A 215 -17.31 -14.11 6.08
C PHE A 215 -17.98 -15.48 6.19
N ASP A 216 -17.20 -16.47 6.64
CA ASP A 216 -17.66 -17.82 6.95
C ASP A 216 -17.01 -18.26 8.29
N PRO A 217 -17.79 -18.64 9.31
CA PRO A 217 -17.24 -19.02 10.62
C PRO A 217 -16.21 -20.16 10.58
N GLU A 218 -16.18 -20.98 9.51
CA GLU A 218 -15.20 -22.05 9.31
C GLU A 218 -13.87 -21.57 8.69
N VAL A 219 -13.81 -20.35 8.15
CA VAL A 219 -12.61 -19.74 7.58
C VAL A 219 -11.93 -18.85 8.63
N THR A 220 -10.63 -19.06 8.84
CA THR A 220 -9.82 -18.34 9.83
C THR A 220 -8.89 -17.28 9.25
N ASP A 221 -8.74 -17.22 7.93
CA ASP A 221 -7.82 -16.31 7.25
C ASP A 221 -8.54 -15.49 6.18
N TYR A 222 -8.49 -14.16 6.32
CA TYR A 222 -9.16 -13.19 5.47
C TYR A 222 -8.21 -12.11 4.98
N THR A 223 -8.56 -11.52 3.85
CA THR A 223 -8.08 -10.21 3.43
C THR A 223 -9.18 -9.18 3.65
N LEU A 224 -8.88 -8.10 4.37
CA LEU A 224 -9.74 -6.93 4.51
C LEU A 224 -9.20 -5.84 3.59
N THR A 225 -9.90 -5.59 2.46
CA THR A 225 -9.52 -4.54 1.52
C THR A 225 -10.18 -3.22 1.91
N VAL A 226 -9.40 -2.17 2.15
CA VAL A 226 -9.87 -0.84 2.61
C VAL A 226 -9.48 0.26 1.61
N PRO A 227 -10.22 1.38 1.51
CA PRO A 227 -9.86 2.52 0.67
C PRO A 227 -8.44 3.05 0.93
N SER A 228 -7.78 3.59 -0.11
CA SER A 228 -6.38 4.02 -0.08
C SER A 228 -6.07 5.13 0.94
N ASP A 229 -7.07 5.92 1.34
CA ASP A 229 -6.96 7.03 2.28
C ASP A 229 -7.26 6.66 3.74
N THR A 230 -7.67 5.40 3.99
CA THR A 230 -8.00 4.88 5.33
C THR A 230 -6.84 5.09 6.31
N LYS A 231 -7.13 5.55 7.53
CA LYS A 231 -6.13 5.74 8.61
C LYS A 231 -6.31 4.77 9.77
N SER A 232 -7.57 4.57 10.16
CA SER A 232 -7.97 3.60 11.17
C SER A 232 -9.16 2.78 10.69
N ILE A 233 -9.33 1.62 11.31
CA ILE A 233 -10.52 0.78 11.19
C ILE A 233 -11.03 0.45 12.58
N ALA A 234 -12.33 0.18 12.70
CA ALA A 234 -12.92 -0.39 13.91
C ALA A 234 -13.55 -1.74 13.56
N VAL A 235 -13.67 -2.62 14.55
CA VAL A 235 -14.29 -3.94 14.37
C VAL A 235 -15.28 -4.24 15.50
N THR A 236 -16.43 -4.77 15.11
CA THR A 236 -17.50 -5.27 15.96
C THR A 236 -17.55 -6.80 15.83
N PRO A 237 -16.76 -7.55 16.62
CA PRO A 237 -16.87 -9.00 16.66
C PRO A 237 -18.14 -9.45 17.41
N THR A 238 -18.70 -10.58 17.00
CA THR A 238 -19.78 -11.27 17.73
C THR A 238 -19.54 -12.77 17.79
N ALA A 239 -19.55 -13.36 18.99
CA ALA A 239 -19.43 -14.79 19.20
C ALA A 239 -20.71 -15.51 18.76
N PHE A 240 -20.56 -16.72 18.20
CA PHE A 240 -21.69 -17.61 17.98
C PHE A 240 -22.31 -18.06 19.30
N ASN A 241 -21.46 -18.40 20.27
CA ASN A 241 -21.86 -18.67 21.64
C ASN A 241 -21.23 -17.65 22.57
N LYS A 242 -22.05 -16.72 23.04
CA LYS A 242 -21.67 -15.58 23.88
C LYS A 242 -21.27 -15.99 25.30
N ASN A 243 -21.30 -17.27 25.63
CA ASN A 243 -20.67 -17.78 26.86
C ASN A 243 -19.14 -17.64 26.85
N TYR A 244 -18.55 -17.43 25.66
CA TYR A 244 -17.11 -17.25 25.45
C TYR A 244 -16.78 -15.79 25.12
N GLN A 245 -15.67 -15.30 25.69
CA GLN A 245 -15.17 -13.96 25.37
C GLN A 245 -14.61 -13.87 23.95
N VAL A 246 -14.72 -12.67 23.37
CA VAL A 246 -14.06 -12.30 22.12
C VAL A 246 -13.14 -11.12 22.38
N ARG A 247 -11.91 -11.18 21.90
CA ARG A 247 -10.93 -10.09 22.04
C ARG A 247 -10.18 -9.86 20.72
N THR A 248 -9.90 -8.59 20.45
CA THR A 248 -9.25 -8.14 19.22
C THR A 248 -7.80 -7.73 19.49
N TYR A 249 -6.87 -8.11 18.62
CA TYR A 249 -5.45 -7.78 18.71
C TYR A 249 -4.94 -7.30 17.35
N LYS A 250 -3.76 -6.68 17.34
CA LYS A 250 -3.09 -6.23 16.11
C LYS A 250 -1.70 -6.85 16.03
N ASN A 251 -1.40 -7.47 14.88
CA ASN A 251 -0.12 -8.09 14.49
C ASN A 251 0.36 -9.27 15.34
N GLU A 252 0.15 -9.24 16.65
CA GLU A 252 0.51 -10.30 17.59
C GLU A 252 -0.69 -10.70 18.43
N TYR A 253 -0.91 -12.00 18.59
CA TYR A 253 -1.97 -12.55 19.43
C TYR A 253 -1.41 -12.91 20.81
N THR A 254 -1.77 -12.13 21.83
CA THR A 254 -1.25 -12.26 23.21
C THR A 254 -2.36 -12.56 24.23
N PRO A 255 -3.09 -13.69 24.11
CA PRO A 255 -4.29 -13.95 24.91
C PRO A 255 -4.06 -14.15 26.41
N ALA A 256 -2.81 -14.25 26.86
CA ALA A 256 -2.45 -14.37 28.28
C ALA A 256 -2.15 -13.01 28.95
N GLU A 257 -1.98 -11.94 28.16
CA GLU A 257 -1.62 -10.61 28.63
C GLU A 257 -2.86 -9.73 28.60
N ASN A 258 -3.34 -9.32 29.78
CA ASN A 258 -4.54 -8.48 29.87
C ASN A 258 -4.18 -7.01 29.56
N GLY A 259 -4.97 -6.35 28.73
CA GLY A 259 -4.83 -4.93 28.38
C GLY A 259 -4.06 -4.66 27.08
N THR A 260 -3.64 -5.70 26.34
CA THR A 260 -3.05 -5.57 24.99
C THR A 260 -4.10 -5.64 23.89
N GLU A 261 -5.32 -6.06 24.21
CA GLU A 261 -6.44 -6.09 23.29
C GLU A 261 -6.93 -4.68 22.93
N TYR A 262 -7.45 -4.54 21.72
CA TYR A 262 -8.24 -3.40 21.31
C TYR A 262 -9.67 -3.55 21.81
N LYS A 263 -10.23 -2.43 22.28
CA LYS A 263 -11.64 -2.37 22.68
C LYS A 263 -12.54 -2.62 21.48
N ARG A 264 -13.66 -3.30 21.73
CA ARG A 264 -14.73 -3.48 20.74
C ARG A 264 -15.13 -2.11 20.20
N ASN A 265 -15.20 -1.99 18.87
CA ASN A 265 -15.52 -0.74 18.16
C ASN A 265 -14.50 0.41 18.33
N SER A 266 -13.35 0.20 18.97
CA SER A 266 -12.32 1.23 19.04
C SER A 266 -11.54 1.35 17.72
N ASP A 267 -11.04 2.56 17.45
CA ASP A 267 -10.16 2.83 16.32
C ASP A 267 -8.83 2.09 16.46
N ILE A 268 -8.48 1.34 15.42
CA ILE A 268 -7.22 0.66 15.24
C ILE A 268 -6.52 1.32 14.04
N SER A 269 -5.44 2.07 14.29
CA SER A 269 -4.62 2.61 13.21
C SER A 269 -4.00 1.49 12.38
N VAL A 270 -4.03 1.58 11.05
CA VAL A 270 -3.58 0.50 10.14
C VAL A 270 -2.68 0.99 9.02
N VAL A 271 -1.78 0.12 8.59
CA VAL A 271 -0.99 0.20 7.34
C VAL A 271 -1.13 -1.09 6.54
N ASP A 272 -0.73 -1.08 5.27
CA ASP A 272 -0.82 -2.27 4.41
C ASP A 272 -0.05 -3.45 5.03
N GLY A 273 -0.70 -4.61 5.08
CA GLY A 273 -0.14 -5.84 5.63
C GLY A 273 -0.31 -6.02 7.14
N ASP A 274 -0.84 -5.03 7.87
CA ASP A 274 -1.23 -5.22 9.26
C ASP A 274 -2.25 -6.36 9.39
N LYS A 275 -2.20 -7.09 10.51
CA LYS A 275 -3.14 -8.16 10.83
C LYS A 275 -4.03 -7.75 11.98
N ILE A 276 -5.34 -7.77 11.77
CA ILE A 276 -6.32 -7.74 12.87
C ILE A 276 -6.62 -9.19 13.25
N ILE A 277 -6.43 -9.52 14.51
CA ILE A 277 -6.59 -10.88 15.02
C ILE A 277 -7.74 -10.89 16.02
N ILE A 278 -8.74 -11.72 15.80
CA ILE A 278 -9.89 -11.88 16.69
C ILE A 278 -9.82 -13.28 17.29
N GLY A 279 -9.57 -13.35 18.60
CA GLY A 279 -9.59 -14.59 19.35
C GLY A 279 -10.94 -14.79 20.01
N VAL A 280 -11.45 -16.03 20.00
CA VAL A 280 -12.72 -16.41 20.63
C VAL A 280 -12.48 -17.57 21.59
N GLY A 281 -12.89 -17.42 22.85
CA GLY A 281 -12.93 -18.51 23.83
C GLY A 281 -11.57 -19.12 24.20
N SER A 282 -10.52 -18.30 24.29
CA SER A 282 -9.21 -18.70 24.81
C SER A 282 -9.32 -19.38 26.18
N ASP A 283 -8.49 -20.41 26.43
CA ASP A 283 -8.44 -21.12 27.71
C ASP A 283 -7.88 -20.27 28.87
N LYS A 284 -7.33 -19.09 28.55
CA LYS A 284 -6.83 -18.11 29.51
C LYS A 284 -7.89 -17.11 29.96
N TRP A 285 -9.04 -17.05 29.29
CA TRP A 285 -10.09 -16.08 29.61
C TRP A 285 -11.19 -16.72 30.48
N PRO A 286 -11.86 -15.93 31.33
CA PRO A 286 -13.09 -16.35 31.96
C PRO A 286 -14.14 -16.76 30.92
N SER A 287 -14.94 -17.77 31.27
CA SER A 287 -16.00 -18.29 30.43
C SER A 287 -17.15 -18.75 31.30
N MET A 288 -18.37 -18.70 30.76
CA MET A 288 -19.54 -19.34 31.38
C MET A 288 -19.63 -20.82 31.03
N ASN A 289 -18.94 -21.30 30.00
CA ASN A 289 -19.01 -22.69 29.55
C ASN A 289 -17.62 -23.32 29.31
N TYR A 290 -17.57 -24.65 29.26
CA TYR A 290 -16.36 -25.41 28.96
C TYR A 290 -16.01 -25.30 27.46
N SER A 291 -14.91 -24.62 27.15
CA SER A 291 -14.42 -24.41 25.78
C SER A 291 -13.93 -25.71 25.13
N ALA A 292 -14.25 -25.91 23.84
CA ALA A 292 -13.66 -26.96 23.01
C ALA A 292 -12.22 -26.64 22.52
N GLY A 293 -11.70 -25.46 22.89
CA GLY A 293 -10.46 -24.88 22.37
C GLY A 293 -10.75 -23.54 21.70
N GLY A 294 -9.95 -22.50 21.97
CA GLY A 294 -10.14 -21.18 21.36
C GLY A 294 -9.83 -21.19 19.86
N ILE A 295 -10.52 -20.34 19.10
CA ILE A 295 -10.29 -20.14 17.66
C ILE A 295 -9.74 -18.72 17.44
N GLU A 296 -8.85 -18.60 16.46
CA GLU A 296 -8.25 -17.35 16.01
C GLU A 296 -8.68 -17.06 14.57
N TYR A 297 -9.14 -15.84 14.34
CA TYR A 297 -9.46 -15.31 13.02
C TYR A 297 -8.47 -14.18 12.68
N THR A 298 -7.76 -14.30 11.56
CA THR A 298 -6.80 -13.30 11.08
C THR A 298 -7.37 -12.57 9.87
N PHE A 299 -7.38 -11.25 9.92
CA PHE A 299 -7.78 -10.35 8.85
C PHE A 299 -6.58 -9.51 8.43
N THR A 300 -6.01 -9.80 7.27
CA THR A 300 -4.86 -9.05 6.73
C THR A 300 -5.37 -7.81 6.00
N VAL A 301 -4.98 -6.63 6.47
CA VAL A 301 -5.36 -5.35 5.88
C VAL A 301 -4.64 -5.16 4.55
N LYS A 302 -5.41 -4.82 3.52
CA LYS A 302 -4.91 -4.44 2.20
C LYS A 302 -5.55 -3.13 1.77
N PHE A 303 -4.73 -2.19 1.31
CA PHE A 303 -5.25 -0.94 0.78
C PHE A 303 -5.64 -1.13 -0.69
N GLU A 304 -6.77 -0.58 -1.10
CA GLU A 304 -7.17 -0.49 -2.50
C GLU A 304 -6.05 0.24 -3.25
N GLN A 305 -5.47 -0.46 -4.23
CA GLN A 305 -4.58 0.19 -5.18
C GLN A 305 -5.45 0.87 -6.22
N GLU A 306 -5.24 2.17 -6.43
CA GLU A 306 -5.93 2.88 -7.50
C GLU A 306 -5.71 2.17 -8.84
N GLU A 307 -6.76 2.06 -9.66
CA GLU A 307 -6.75 1.26 -10.89
C GLU A 307 -5.58 1.64 -11.82
N THR A 308 -5.27 2.93 -11.96
CA THR A 308 -4.12 3.40 -12.75
C THR A 308 -2.79 2.96 -12.13
N ALA A 309 -2.62 3.06 -10.81
CA ALA A 309 -1.39 2.60 -10.15
C ALA A 309 -1.18 1.08 -10.29
N LYS A 310 -2.27 0.30 -10.20
CA LYS A 310 -2.25 -1.14 -10.47
C LYS A 310 -1.87 -1.44 -11.92
N ALA A 311 -2.50 -0.77 -12.89
CA ALA A 311 -2.19 -0.93 -14.31
C ALA A 311 -0.74 -0.57 -14.63
N VAL A 312 -0.19 0.48 -14.00
CA VAL A 312 1.23 0.83 -14.07
C VAL A 312 2.10 -0.30 -13.51
N SER A 313 1.80 -0.82 -12.33
CA SER A 313 2.58 -1.89 -11.70
C SER A 313 2.64 -3.15 -12.56
N GLU A 314 1.48 -3.57 -13.10
CA GLU A 314 1.39 -4.70 -14.04
C GLU A 314 2.18 -4.44 -15.33
N LYS A 315 2.11 -3.20 -15.85
CA LYS A 315 2.80 -2.82 -17.08
C LYS A 315 4.32 -2.73 -16.90
N LEU A 316 4.77 -2.22 -15.76
CA LEU A 316 6.18 -2.21 -15.37
C LEU A 316 6.71 -3.64 -15.29
N LYS A 317 6.00 -4.53 -14.60
CA LYS A 317 6.42 -5.94 -14.46
C LYS A 317 6.56 -6.62 -15.82
N SER A 318 5.51 -6.59 -16.64
CA SER A 318 5.53 -7.24 -17.97
C SER A 318 6.62 -6.69 -18.89
N THR A 319 6.86 -5.37 -18.85
CA THR A 319 7.90 -4.73 -19.67
C THR A 319 9.31 -5.04 -19.16
N SER A 320 9.54 -5.01 -17.82
CA SER A 320 10.80 -5.47 -17.21
C SER A 320 11.12 -6.91 -17.57
N ASP A 321 10.15 -7.82 -17.40
CA ASP A 321 10.30 -9.24 -17.69
C ASP A 321 10.75 -9.44 -19.15
N TYR A 322 10.12 -8.72 -20.09
CA TYR A 322 10.50 -8.77 -21.51
C TYR A 322 11.89 -8.18 -21.79
N LEU A 323 12.20 -6.98 -21.29
CA LEU A 323 13.48 -6.31 -21.53
C LEU A 323 14.67 -7.15 -21.02
N LEU A 324 14.50 -7.87 -19.91
CA LEU A 324 15.50 -8.79 -19.37
C LEU A 324 15.73 -10.05 -20.23
N THR A 325 14.82 -10.38 -21.15
CA THR A 325 15.03 -11.48 -22.13
C THR A 325 15.86 -11.05 -23.33
N LEU A 326 16.02 -9.75 -23.56
CA LEU A 326 16.80 -9.22 -24.67
C LEU A 326 18.30 -9.37 -24.38
N SER A 327 19.11 -9.36 -25.44
CA SER A 327 20.56 -9.38 -25.30
C SER A 327 21.04 -8.17 -24.50
N THR A 328 21.98 -8.39 -23.57
CA THR A 328 22.60 -7.30 -22.82
C THR A 328 23.18 -6.26 -23.78
N PRO A 329 22.80 -4.97 -23.62
CA PRO A 329 23.13 -3.96 -24.61
C PRO A 329 24.62 -3.59 -24.65
N SER A 330 25.04 -3.02 -25.78
CA SER A 330 26.26 -2.21 -25.91
C SER A 330 25.90 -0.72 -25.92
N VAL A 331 26.86 0.16 -26.22
CA VAL A 331 26.61 1.61 -26.28
C VAL A 331 25.68 1.96 -27.44
N GLY A 332 24.52 2.52 -27.15
CA GLY A 332 23.48 2.83 -28.13
C GLY A 332 22.21 3.40 -27.50
N SER A 333 21.53 4.29 -28.24
CA SER A 333 20.25 4.87 -27.77
C SER A 333 19.13 3.82 -27.67
N VAL A 334 18.59 3.39 -28.81
CA VAL A 334 17.56 2.36 -28.89
C VAL A 334 18.19 0.98 -28.73
N GLY A 335 17.64 0.17 -27.82
CA GLY A 335 18.22 -1.12 -27.48
C GLY A 335 19.51 -0.98 -26.68
N GLY A 336 19.68 0.13 -25.94
CA GLY A 336 20.86 0.38 -25.11
C GLY A 336 20.55 1.10 -23.80
N GLU A 337 21.07 2.31 -23.62
CA GLU A 337 21.11 2.98 -22.30
C GLU A 337 19.74 3.18 -21.65
N TRP A 338 18.68 3.37 -22.44
CA TRP A 338 17.33 3.57 -21.90
C TRP A 338 16.78 2.33 -21.20
N SER A 339 17.07 1.14 -21.74
CA SER A 339 16.72 -0.13 -21.09
C SER A 339 17.45 -0.27 -19.75
N VAL A 340 18.75 0.07 -19.72
CA VAL A 340 19.57 0.01 -18.50
C VAL A 340 19.04 0.98 -17.44
N LEU A 341 18.78 2.24 -17.81
CA LEU A 341 18.21 3.26 -16.94
C LEU A 341 16.87 2.80 -16.34
N GLY A 342 15.93 2.40 -17.18
CA GLY A 342 14.60 1.99 -16.74
C GLY A 342 14.66 0.79 -15.80
N LEU A 343 15.40 -0.26 -16.17
CA LEU A 343 15.48 -1.50 -15.37
C LEU A 343 16.13 -1.23 -14.01
N ALA A 344 17.19 -0.44 -13.97
CA ALA A 344 17.90 -0.12 -12.75
C ALA A 344 17.05 0.77 -11.83
N ARG A 345 16.42 1.83 -12.35
CA ARG A 345 15.57 2.72 -11.55
C ARG A 345 14.24 2.08 -11.13
N ASN A 346 13.81 1.01 -11.81
CA ASN A 346 12.70 0.14 -11.39
C ASN A 346 13.12 -0.93 -10.37
N ASN A 347 14.40 -1.02 -9.99
CA ASN A 347 14.95 -2.06 -9.13
C ASN A 347 14.71 -3.50 -9.65
N THR A 348 14.71 -3.68 -10.98
CA THR A 348 14.51 -4.98 -11.64
C THR A 348 15.72 -5.46 -12.44
N ILE A 349 16.74 -4.62 -12.61
CA ILE A 349 17.97 -5.02 -13.30
C ILE A 349 18.67 -6.14 -12.52
N SER A 350 19.13 -7.18 -13.21
CA SER A 350 19.96 -8.21 -12.58
C SER A 350 21.43 -7.80 -12.57
N ASP A 351 22.19 -8.29 -11.60
CA ASP A 351 23.65 -8.09 -11.54
C ASP A 351 24.34 -8.56 -12.83
N SER A 352 23.88 -9.66 -13.42
CA SER A 352 24.42 -10.18 -14.68
C SER A 352 24.19 -9.20 -15.85
N PHE A 353 23.01 -8.57 -15.91
CA PHE A 353 22.67 -7.61 -16.96
C PHE A 353 23.46 -6.31 -16.78
N ALA A 354 23.53 -5.77 -15.55
CA ALA A 354 24.28 -4.57 -15.23
C ALA A 354 25.79 -4.75 -15.49
N ASN A 355 26.38 -5.84 -15.00
CA ASN A 355 27.81 -6.14 -15.21
C ASN A 355 28.12 -6.42 -16.68
N GLY A 356 27.21 -7.09 -17.40
CA GLY A 356 27.38 -7.34 -18.83
C GLY A 356 27.35 -6.04 -19.64
N TYR A 357 26.45 -5.10 -19.34
CA TYR A 357 26.43 -3.78 -19.98
C TYR A 357 27.71 -3.01 -19.69
N TYR A 358 28.14 -2.98 -18.43
CA TYR A 358 29.39 -2.30 -18.05
C TYR A 358 30.60 -2.87 -18.79
N ALA A 359 30.72 -4.19 -18.91
CA ALA A 359 31.79 -4.83 -19.67
C ALA A 359 31.74 -4.49 -21.18
N ASN A 360 30.55 -4.45 -21.77
CA ASN A 360 30.36 -4.03 -23.17
C ASN A 360 30.76 -2.57 -23.38
N LEU A 361 30.42 -1.69 -22.44
CA LEU A 361 30.82 -0.28 -22.44
C LEU A 361 32.33 -0.13 -22.30
N GLU A 362 32.98 -0.83 -21.37
CA GLU A 362 34.44 -0.79 -21.23
C GLU A 362 35.15 -1.19 -22.52
N ASN A 363 34.68 -2.25 -23.19
CA ASN A 363 35.22 -2.68 -24.48
C ASN A 363 35.01 -1.60 -25.56
N TYR A 364 33.81 -1.03 -25.64
CA TYR A 364 33.50 0.06 -26.57
C TYR A 364 34.44 1.27 -26.37
N VAL A 365 34.65 1.70 -25.13
CA VAL A 365 35.53 2.82 -24.80
C VAL A 365 37.00 2.51 -25.12
N LYS A 366 37.47 1.28 -24.82
CA LYS A 366 38.83 0.83 -25.18
C LYS A 366 39.06 0.86 -26.69
N GLU A 367 38.11 0.35 -27.47
CA GLU A 367 38.19 0.36 -28.94
C GLU A 367 38.14 1.78 -29.51
N LYS A 368 37.36 2.65 -28.89
CA LYS A 368 37.29 4.07 -29.27
C LYS A 368 38.59 4.82 -28.97
N GLY A 369 39.23 4.49 -27.83
CA GLY A 369 40.45 5.13 -27.36
C GLY A 369 40.27 6.61 -27.00
N SER A 370 39.09 7.01 -26.51
CA SER A 370 38.70 8.41 -26.32
C SER A 370 37.58 8.56 -25.28
N SER A 371 37.66 9.61 -24.44
CA SER A 371 36.57 10.06 -23.57
C SER A 371 35.39 10.67 -24.34
N THR A 372 35.64 11.18 -25.55
CA THR A 372 34.60 11.64 -26.48
C THR A 372 34.03 10.46 -27.27
N LEU A 373 32.81 10.01 -26.95
CA LEU A 373 32.20 8.83 -27.59
C LEU A 373 31.75 9.12 -29.03
N SER A 374 31.36 10.37 -29.30
CA SER A 374 30.96 10.83 -30.62
C SER A 374 31.44 12.26 -30.87
N LYS A 375 31.96 12.52 -32.07
CA LYS A 375 32.45 13.86 -32.46
C LYS A 375 31.34 14.90 -32.60
N ASN A 376 30.10 14.45 -32.84
CA ASN A 376 28.96 15.32 -33.16
C ASN A 376 27.76 15.09 -32.22
N LYS A 377 27.92 14.25 -31.18
CA LYS A 377 26.83 13.91 -30.26
C LYS A 377 27.30 13.87 -28.81
N SER A 378 27.30 15.02 -28.15
CA SER A 378 27.54 15.12 -26.70
C SER A 378 26.55 14.28 -25.88
N THR A 379 25.34 14.07 -26.43
CA THR A 379 24.30 13.22 -25.84
C THR A 379 24.66 11.74 -25.75
N ASP A 380 25.64 11.24 -26.53
CA ASP A 380 26.12 9.86 -26.41
C ASP A 380 26.82 9.66 -25.06
N ASN A 381 27.66 10.62 -24.65
CA ASN A 381 28.24 10.65 -23.31
C ASN A 381 27.14 10.76 -22.24
N SER A 382 26.11 11.59 -22.47
CA SER A 382 25.06 11.84 -21.47
C SER A 382 24.29 10.57 -21.15
N ARG A 383 23.88 9.82 -22.17
CA ARG A 383 23.14 8.57 -21.97
C ARG A 383 23.98 7.51 -21.26
N VAL A 384 25.27 7.41 -21.60
CA VAL A 384 26.18 6.49 -20.89
C VAL A 384 26.33 6.88 -19.43
N ILE A 385 26.50 8.16 -19.12
CA ILE A 385 26.55 8.66 -17.73
C ILE A 385 25.25 8.34 -16.99
N LEU A 386 24.09 8.56 -17.61
CA LEU A 386 22.79 8.20 -17.03
C LEU A 386 22.70 6.70 -16.70
N ALA A 387 23.11 5.83 -17.63
CA ALA A 387 23.09 4.39 -17.41
C ALA A 387 24.07 3.97 -16.30
N LEU A 388 25.28 4.52 -16.29
CA LEU A 388 26.29 4.29 -15.25
C LEU A 388 25.77 4.74 -13.89
N SER A 389 25.20 5.94 -13.79
CA SER A 389 24.59 6.43 -12.55
C SER A 389 23.37 5.61 -12.12
N ALA A 390 22.65 4.97 -13.04
CA ALA A 390 21.51 4.15 -12.66
C ALA A 390 21.94 2.79 -12.07
N ILE A 391 22.99 2.17 -12.62
CA ILE A 391 23.51 0.87 -12.17
C ILE A 391 24.54 0.97 -11.05
N GLY A 392 24.81 2.20 -10.64
CA GLY A 392 25.88 2.50 -9.73
C GLY A 392 27.26 2.16 -10.30
N LYS A 393 27.74 2.97 -11.23
CA LYS A 393 29.12 2.96 -11.72
C LYS A 393 29.54 4.39 -11.99
N ASP A 394 30.83 4.66 -11.82
CA ASP A 394 31.38 6.00 -11.96
C ASP A 394 31.84 6.28 -13.41
N ALA A 395 31.31 7.35 -14.01
CA ALA A 395 31.70 7.80 -15.34
C ALA A 395 33.09 8.45 -15.44
N ARG A 396 33.73 8.76 -14.30
CA ARG A 396 35.07 9.39 -14.25
C ARG A 396 36.21 8.44 -14.62
N ASN A 397 35.99 7.13 -14.57
CA ASN A 397 37.00 6.16 -14.94
C ASN A 397 36.36 4.90 -15.56
N VAL A 398 36.10 4.99 -16.86
CA VAL A 398 35.66 3.85 -17.67
C VAL A 398 36.80 3.44 -18.57
N ALA A 399 37.38 2.27 -18.31
CA ALA A 399 38.54 1.78 -19.04
C ALA A 399 39.74 2.78 -19.12
N GLY A 400 39.94 3.59 -18.07
CA GLY A 400 41.00 4.61 -18.02
C GLY A 400 40.63 5.96 -18.64
N TYR A 401 39.38 6.16 -19.07
CA TYR A 401 38.90 7.42 -19.62
C TYR A 401 37.86 8.06 -18.70
N ASN A 402 37.96 9.38 -18.53
CA ASN A 402 36.94 10.17 -17.85
C ASN A 402 35.91 10.66 -18.85
N LEU A 403 34.71 10.06 -18.84
CA LEU A 403 33.66 10.36 -19.82
C LEU A 403 33.00 11.74 -19.65
N LEU A 404 33.36 12.49 -18.60
CA LEU A 404 32.93 13.88 -18.38
C LEU A 404 33.87 14.90 -19.04
N GLU A 405 35.09 14.52 -19.42
CA GLU A 405 36.07 15.43 -20.04
C GLU A 405 35.51 16.25 -21.21
N PRO A 406 34.72 15.68 -22.14
CA PRO A 406 34.19 16.44 -23.27
C PRO A 406 33.26 17.57 -22.85
N TYR A 407 32.70 17.54 -21.64
CA TYR A 407 31.82 18.61 -21.14
C TYR A 407 32.56 19.85 -20.69
N ALA A 408 33.90 19.85 -20.65
CA ALA A 408 34.66 21.09 -20.46
C ALA A 408 34.38 22.11 -21.58
N ASP A 409 34.19 21.63 -22.82
CA ASP A 409 33.98 22.44 -24.02
C ASP A 409 32.49 22.68 -24.30
N PHE A 410 32.02 23.91 -24.09
CA PHE A 410 30.63 24.28 -24.34
C PHE A 410 30.27 24.26 -25.83
N GLU A 411 31.21 24.54 -26.74
CA GLU A 411 30.94 24.44 -28.18
C GLU A 411 30.61 23.01 -28.57
N TYR A 412 31.34 22.04 -28.01
CA TYR A 412 31.05 20.62 -28.18
C TYR A 412 29.70 20.24 -27.57
N VAL A 413 29.42 20.67 -26.32
CA VAL A 413 28.14 20.38 -25.65
C VAL A 413 26.97 20.91 -26.47
N ASN A 414 27.07 22.15 -26.97
CA ASN A 414 26.04 22.83 -27.73
C ASN A 414 25.98 22.44 -29.21
N TRP A 415 26.84 21.55 -29.69
CA TRP A 415 26.87 21.15 -31.11
C TRP A 415 25.52 20.62 -31.62
N GLN A 416 24.72 20.00 -30.75
CA GLN A 416 23.37 19.49 -31.08
C GLN A 416 22.25 20.51 -30.82
N GLY A 417 22.58 21.79 -30.63
CA GLY A 417 21.65 22.81 -30.15
C GLY A 417 21.19 22.52 -28.72
N ILE A 418 20.01 23.03 -28.34
CA ILE A 418 19.43 22.93 -26.99
C ILE A 418 19.44 21.50 -26.40
N ASN A 419 19.32 20.48 -27.25
CA ASN A 419 19.34 19.09 -26.83
C ASN A 419 20.64 18.71 -26.12
N GLY A 420 21.78 19.26 -26.53
CA GLY A 420 23.08 19.02 -25.91
C GLY A 420 23.15 19.51 -24.46
N PRO A 421 22.93 20.81 -24.20
CA PRO A 421 22.89 21.38 -22.84
C PRO A 421 21.85 20.73 -21.93
N VAL A 422 20.66 20.41 -22.43
CA VAL A 422 19.62 19.71 -21.66
C VAL A 422 20.11 18.34 -21.17
N PHE A 423 20.65 17.53 -22.07
CA PHE A 423 21.18 16.22 -21.71
C PHE A 423 22.43 16.26 -20.84
N ALA A 424 23.33 17.21 -21.10
CA ALA A 424 24.51 17.40 -20.28
C ALA A 424 24.13 17.77 -18.85
N LEU A 425 23.18 18.69 -18.66
CA LEU A 425 22.70 19.07 -17.33
C LEU A 425 22.05 17.90 -16.59
N ILE A 426 21.16 17.14 -17.26
CA ILE A 426 20.57 15.92 -16.68
C ILE A 426 21.66 14.93 -16.24
N ALA A 427 22.65 14.65 -17.11
CA ALA A 427 23.72 13.70 -16.82
C ALA A 427 24.65 14.16 -15.69
N LEU A 428 24.93 15.47 -15.60
CA LEU A 428 25.77 16.03 -14.53
C LEU A 428 25.06 16.01 -13.18
N ASP A 429 23.74 16.20 -13.17
CA ASP A 429 22.96 16.32 -11.94
C ASP A 429 22.42 14.98 -11.42
N THR A 430 22.67 13.85 -12.12
CA THR A 430 22.31 12.52 -11.59
C THR A 430 22.96 12.24 -10.24
N TYR A 431 24.25 12.52 -10.13
CA TYR A 431 25.08 12.38 -8.93
C TYR A 431 25.76 13.69 -8.51
N GLY A 432 25.50 14.80 -9.20
CA GLY A 432 26.22 16.05 -8.96
C GLY A 432 27.69 16.00 -9.42
N TYR A 433 27.97 15.36 -10.55
CA TYR A 433 29.30 15.27 -11.15
C TYR A 433 29.94 16.64 -11.39
N ASP A 434 31.18 16.83 -10.95
CA ASP A 434 31.92 18.04 -11.29
C ASP A 434 32.22 18.10 -12.80
N ILE A 435 32.06 19.29 -13.38
CA ILE A 435 32.44 19.56 -14.77
C ILE A 435 33.96 19.74 -14.80
N PRO A 436 34.70 18.96 -15.61
CA PRO A 436 36.13 19.15 -15.76
C PRO A 436 36.49 20.54 -16.30
N THR A 437 37.61 21.08 -15.82
CA THR A 437 38.15 22.35 -16.30
C THR A 437 39.22 22.10 -17.35
N ASP A 438 39.12 22.76 -18.50
CA ASP A 438 40.15 22.74 -19.54
C ASP A 438 40.40 24.17 -20.02
N SER A 439 41.59 24.70 -19.76
CA SER A 439 41.93 26.08 -20.15
C SER A 439 42.25 26.24 -21.65
N SER A 440 42.27 25.15 -22.41
CA SER A 440 42.53 25.15 -23.85
C SER A 440 41.28 25.31 -24.71
N VAL A 441 40.08 25.10 -24.14
CA VAL A 441 38.81 25.27 -24.86
C VAL A 441 38.46 26.74 -25.02
N SER A 442 37.79 27.10 -26.11
CA SER A 442 37.35 28.47 -26.38
C SER A 442 36.32 28.94 -25.36
N GLU A 443 35.43 28.04 -24.94
CA GLU A 443 34.31 28.35 -24.07
C GLU A 443 34.11 27.24 -23.03
N GLN A 444 34.50 27.53 -21.78
CA GLN A 444 34.31 26.61 -20.67
C GLN A 444 32.81 26.48 -20.32
N THR A 445 32.34 25.23 -20.17
CA THR A 445 31.01 24.92 -19.64
C THR A 445 30.99 25.09 -18.12
N THR A 446 29.90 25.63 -17.60
CA THR A 446 29.53 25.62 -16.17
C THR A 446 28.07 25.21 -16.03
N ARG A 447 27.64 24.76 -14.85
CA ARG A 447 26.21 24.46 -14.60
C ARG A 447 25.34 25.68 -14.83
N GLU A 448 25.76 26.84 -14.32
CA GLU A 448 25.06 28.10 -14.51
C GLU A 448 24.91 28.44 -16.00
N LYS A 449 25.97 28.27 -16.80
CA LYS A 449 25.88 28.44 -18.26
C LYS A 449 24.91 27.46 -18.93
N LEU A 450 24.85 26.21 -18.49
CA LEU A 450 23.88 25.24 -19.02
C LEU A 450 22.44 25.67 -18.69
N VAL A 451 22.18 26.05 -17.44
CA VAL A 451 20.87 26.55 -16.99
C VAL A 451 20.47 27.80 -17.76
N ASP A 452 21.36 28.80 -17.81
CA ASP A 452 21.12 30.06 -18.50
C ASP A 452 20.83 29.83 -19.99
N TYR A 453 21.64 28.99 -20.65
CA TYR A 453 21.41 28.67 -22.07
C TYR A 453 20.05 28.01 -22.31
N ILE A 454 19.62 27.10 -21.42
CA ILE A 454 18.28 26.49 -21.52
C ILE A 454 17.20 27.56 -21.33
N LEU A 455 17.35 28.46 -20.36
CA LEU A 455 16.39 29.56 -20.11
C LEU A 455 16.33 30.56 -21.27
N GLU A 456 17.46 30.93 -21.85
CA GLU A 456 17.55 31.83 -23.01
C GLU A 456 16.88 31.26 -24.27
N ASN A 457 16.84 29.93 -24.38
CA ASN A 457 16.14 29.23 -25.46
C ASN A 457 14.66 28.92 -25.14
N ALA A 458 14.14 29.36 -23.98
CA ALA A 458 12.72 29.28 -23.71
C ALA A 458 11.94 30.21 -24.66
N LEU A 459 10.83 29.73 -25.19
CA LEU A 459 10.02 30.49 -26.14
C LEU A 459 9.25 31.61 -25.43
N GLU A 460 8.98 32.71 -26.15
CA GLU A 460 8.26 33.87 -25.62
C GLU A 460 6.89 33.50 -25.03
N ASN A 461 6.20 32.50 -25.59
CA ASN A 461 4.92 32.01 -25.11
C ASN A 461 5.03 30.84 -24.11
N GLY A 462 6.25 30.44 -23.73
CA GLY A 462 6.53 29.33 -22.82
C GLY A 462 6.88 28.03 -23.54
N GLY A 463 7.55 27.13 -22.81
CA GLY A 463 8.03 25.86 -23.33
C GLY A 463 9.27 25.98 -24.21
N TRP A 464 9.69 24.84 -24.77
CA TRP A 464 10.90 24.71 -25.58
C TRP A 464 10.63 23.92 -26.85
N THR A 465 11.53 24.06 -27.82
CA THR A 465 11.46 23.33 -29.08
C THR A 465 12.86 23.05 -29.59
N PHE A 466 13.01 21.99 -30.40
CA PHE A 466 14.29 21.69 -31.03
C PHE A 466 14.65 22.71 -32.12
N PHE A 467 13.64 23.23 -32.83
CA PHE A 467 13.78 24.31 -33.80
C PHE A 467 12.45 25.03 -34.04
N GLY A 468 12.53 26.29 -34.50
CA GLY A 468 11.35 27.11 -34.76
C GLY A 468 10.88 27.87 -33.52
N THR A 469 9.62 28.32 -33.55
CA THR A 469 9.07 29.25 -32.56
C THR A 469 7.84 28.70 -31.83
N THR A 470 7.51 27.43 -32.05
CA THR A 470 6.37 26.75 -31.43
C THR A 470 6.89 25.68 -30.49
N ALA A 471 6.42 25.69 -29.25
CA ALA A 471 6.80 24.71 -28.25
C ALA A 471 6.40 23.29 -28.71
N ASP A 472 7.25 22.33 -28.38
CA ASP A 472 7.07 20.90 -28.66
C ASP A 472 7.01 20.15 -27.33
N PRO A 473 6.08 19.19 -27.15
CA PRO A 473 5.94 18.49 -25.87
C PRO A 473 7.19 17.70 -25.47
N ASP A 474 7.95 17.15 -26.44
CA ASP A 474 9.13 16.34 -26.16
C ASP A 474 10.24 17.23 -25.61
N MET A 475 10.61 18.28 -26.33
CA MET A 475 11.64 19.20 -25.86
C MET A 475 11.21 20.01 -24.63
N THR A 476 9.93 20.35 -24.51
CA THR A 476 9.44 21.02 -23.30
C THR A 476 9.55 20.11 -22.09
N GLY A 477 9.16 18.84 -22.21
CA GLY A 477 9.33 17.85 -21.15
C GLY A 477 10.79 17.66 -20.77
N MET A 478 11.67 17.45 -21.74
CA MET A 478 13.11 17.25 -21.49
C MET A 478 13.79 18.46 -20.84
N ALA A 479 13.44 19.69 -21.24
CA ALA A 479 13.97 20.90 -20.61
C ALA A 479 13.51 21.03 -19.14
N ILE A 480 12.25 20.70 -18.85
CA ILE A 480 11.75 20.66 -17.46
C ILE A 480 12.50 19.61 -16.64
N GLN A 481 12.75 18.42 -17.19
CA GLN A 481 13.52 17.36 -16.51
C GLN A 481 14.93 17.83 -16.14
N ALA A 482 15.62 18.55 -17.05
CA ALA A 482 16.94 19.12 -16.79
C ALA A 482 16.92 20.23 -15.73
N LEU A 483 15.86 21.02 -15.70
CA LEU A 483 15.70 22.15 -14.79
C LEU A 483 15.10 21.76 -13.42
N ALA A 484 14.61 20.54 -13.27
CA ALA A 484 13.92 20.07 -12.07
C ALA A 484 14.72 20.28 -10.76
N PRO A 485 16.04 20.01 -10.69
CA PRO A 485 16.83 20.26 -9.47
C PRO A 485 16.86 21.73 -9.03
N TYR A 486 16.62 22.66 -9.96
CA TYR A 486 16.69 24.11 -9.74
C TYR A 486 15.30 24.73 -9.55
N TYR A 487 14.22 23.98 -9.76
CA TYR A 487 12.84 24.48 -9.78
C TYR A 487 12.40 25.15 -8.47
N ASN A 488 12.85 24.63 -7.32
CA ASN A 488 12.49 25.18 -6.01
C ASN A 488 13.50 26.22 -5.48
N THR A 489 14.65 26.40 -6.15
CA THR A 489 15.78 27.20 -5.64
C THR A 489 16.15 28.38 -6.54
N ASN A 490 15.75 28.37 -7.81
CA ASN A 490 16.00 29.43 -8.77
C ASN A 490 14.68 30.00 -9.31
N GLU A 491 14.41 31.28 -9.02
CA GLU A 491 13.14 31.95 -9.38
C GLU A 491 12.92 32.08 -10.90
N ALA A 492 13.99 32.28 -11.68
CA ALA A 492 13.91 32.34 -13.14
C ALA A 492 13.55 30.97 -13.71
N VAL A 493 14.16 29.90 -13.19
CA VAL A 493 13.81 28.52 -13.54
C VAL A 493 12.36 28.23 -13.20
N LYS A 494 11.94 28.55 -11.97
CA LYS A 494 10.55 28.36 -11.54
C LYS A 494 9.57 29.04 -12.48
N THR A 495 9.81 30.30 -12.82
CA THR A 495 8.96 31.10 -13.71
C THR A 495 8.85 30.48 -15.10
N ALA A 496 9.98 30.06 -15.69
CA ALA A 496 10.01 29.42 -17.00
C ALA A 496 9.30 28.06 -17.00
N VAL A 497 9.55 27.24 -15.99
CA VAL A 497 8.93 25.91 -15.82
C VAL A 497 7.43 26.03 -15.58
N ASP A 498 6.96 26.92 -14.71
CA ASP A 498 5.52 27.12 -14.45
C ASP A 498 4.77 27.51 -15.73
N LYS A 499 5.37 28.39 -16.53
CA LYS A 499 4.82 28.77 -17.83
C LYS A 499 4.78 27.58 -18.81
N ALA A 500 5.85 26.79 -18.85
CA ALA A 500 5.92 25.60 -19.69
C ALA A 500 4.91 24.52 -19.27
N VAL A 501 4.66 24.34 -17.98
CA VAL A 501 3.60 23.45 -17.45
C VAL A 501 2.22 23.89 -17.95
N GLY A 502 1.95 25.20 -17.97
CA GLY A 502 0.74 25.75 -18.59
C GLY A 502 0.63 25.39 -20.07
N VAL A 503 1.70 25.58 -20.83
CA VAL A 503 1.77 25.22 -22.26
C VAL A 503 1.53 23.72 -22.47
N LEU A 504 2.12 22.85 -21.66
CA LEU A 504 1.87 21.40 -21.73
C LEU A 504 0.40 21.07 -21.44
N SER A 505 -0.20 21.69 -20.43
CA SER A 505 -1.63 21.49 -20.12
C SER A 505 -2.55 21.85 -21.29
N ASP A 506 -2.23 22.92 -22.02
CA ASP A 506 -2.95 23.37 -23.22
C ASP A 506 -2.70 22.45 -24.44
N MET A 507 -1.51 21.84 -24.53
CA MET A 507 -1.17 20.92 -25.62
C MET A 507 -1.87 19.57 -25.52
N GLN A 508 -2.18 19.13 -24.29
CA GLN A 508 -2.76 17.82 -24.00
C GLN A 508 -4.10 17.64 -24.74
N LYS A 509 -4.25 16.51 -25.43
CA LYS A 509 -5.44 16.17 -26.20
C LYS A 509 -6.54 15.61 -25.31
N SER A 510 -7.76 15.52 -25.84
CA SER A 510 -8.92 15.03 -25.09
C SER A 510 -8.76 13.58 -24.59
N ASN A 511 -7.95 12.77 -25.27
CA ASN A 511 -7.57 11.41 -24.85
C ASN A 511 -6.38 11.37 -23.87
N GLY A 512 -6.02 12.51 -23.26
CA GLY A 512 -4.90 12.64 -22.34
C GLY A 512 -3.51 12.69 -22.98
N GLY A 513 -3.39 12.40 -24.29
CA GLY A 513 -2.11 12.25 -24.98
C GLY A 513 -1.49 13.55 -25.51
N PHE A 514 -0.24 13.46 -25.95
CA PHE A 514 0.54 14.59 -26.47
C PHE A 514 0.96 14.34 -27.91
N ALA A 515 0.72 15.33 -28.77
CA ALA A 515 1.06 15.27 -30.18
C ALA A 515 2.32 16.07 -30.47
N SER A 516 3.35 15.39 -31.00
CA SER A 516 4.51 16.05 -31.62
C SER A 516 4.45 15.87 -33.14
N TRP A 517 4.59 16.98 -33.87
CA TRP A 517 4.42 17.04 -35.33
C TRP A 517 3.05 16.53 -35.83
N GLY A 518 2.00 16.78 -35.05
CA GLY A 518 0.61 16.48 -35.42
C GLY A 518 0.14 15.06 -35.07
N THR A 519 1.02 14.19 -34.58
CA THR A 519 0.68 12.80 -34.24
C THR A 519 0.88 12.55 -32.76
N VAL A 520 -0.13 11.98 -32.10
CA VAL A 520 -0.08 11.55 -30.70
C VAL A 520 0.77 10.29 -30.58
N LYS A 521 1.81 10.34 -29.74
CA LYS A 521 2.86 9.30 -29.64
C LYS A 521 3.15 8.94 -28.19
N SER A 522 3.60 7.70 -27.98
CA SER A 522 4.00 7.20 -26.65
C SER A 522 5.16 8.02 -26.07
N GLU A 523 6.17 8.30 -26.87
CA GLU A 523 7.39 9.00 -26.47
C GLU A 523 7.10 10.43 -25.98
N SER A 524 6.18 11.13 -26.66
CA SER A 524 5.74 12.47 -26.23
C SER A 524 5.03 12.43 -24.88
N CYS A 525 4.20 11.41 -24.64
CA CYS A 525 3.57 11.23 -23.33
C CYS A 525 4.62 10.89 -22.27
N ALA A 526 5.62 10.07 -22.61
CA ALA A 526 6.71 9.69 -21.72
C ALA A 526 7.54 10.90 -21.24
N GLN A 527 7.87 11.84 -22.13
CA GLN A 527 8.59 13.06 -21.76
C GLN A 527 7.78 13.94 -20.79
N VAL A 528 6.48 14.10 -21.04
CA VAL A 528 5.62 14.92 -20.18
C VAL A 528 5.38 14.27 -18.82
N VAL A 529 5.08 12.97 -18.78
CA VAL A 529 4.90 12.22 -17.51
C VAL A 529 6.17 12.32 -16.65
N THR A 530 7.34 12.11 -17.25
CA THR A 530 8.62 12.20 -16.54
C THR A 530 8.88 13.62 -16.01
N ALA A 531 8.59 14.64 -16.82
CA ALA A 531 8.76 16.06 -16.45
C ALA A 531 7.86 16.49 -15.29
N LEU A 532 6.59 16.11 -15.32
CA LEU A 532 5.64 16.44 -14.25
C LEU A 532 6.04 15.76 -12.94
N ALA A 533 6.35 14.46 -13.00
CA ALA A 533 6.81 13.70 -11.86
C ALA A 533 8.10 14.29 -11.25
N SER A 534 9.05 14.77 -12.06
CA SER A 534 10.31 15.33 -11.57
C SER A 534 10.17 16.66 -10.80
N ILE A 535 9.09 17.41 -11.02
CA ILE A 535 8.81 18.68 -10.32
C ILE A 535 7.68 18.55 -9.29
N GLY A 536 7.28 17.32 -8.96
CA GLY A 536 6.29 17.05 -7.92
C GLY A 536 4.83 17.24 -8.32
N ILE A 537 4.52 17.32 -9.62
CA ILE A 537 3.14 17.39 -10.12
C ILE A 537 2.67 15.97 -10.44
N ASN A 538 1.53 15.55 -9.88
CA ASN A 538 0.97 14.23 -10.15
C ASN A 538 0.40 14.18 -11.59
N PRO A 539 1.02 13.43 -12.53
CA PRO A 539 0.58 13.38 -13.92
C PRO A 539 -0.75 12.62 -14.11
N ASP A 540 -1.20 11.88 -13.10
CA ASP A 540 -2.47 11.16 -13.11
C ASP A 540 -3.63 11.95 -12.47
N LYS A 541 -3.33 12.82 -11.50
CA LYS A 541 -4.36 13.47 -10.66
C LYS A 541 -4.44 14.98 -10.76
N ASP A 542 -3.39 15.66 -11.22
CA ASP A 542 -3.43 17.11 -11.33
C ASP A 542 -4.48 17.51 -12.39
N SER A 543 -5.47 18.31 -11.98
CA SER A 543 -6.60 18.71 -12.83
C SER A 543 -6.19 19.35 -14.17
N ARG A 544 -4.98 19.93 -14.27
CA ARG A 544 -4.44 20.47 -15.52
C ARG A 544 -4.15 19.38 -16.55
N PHE A 545 -3.86 18.16 -16.07
CA PHE A 545 -3.41 17.01 -16.85
C PHE A 545 -4.42 15.85 -16.89
N VAL A 546 -5.64 16.08 -16.42
CA VAL A 546 -6.77 15.15 -16.51
C VAL A 546 -7.80 15.71 -17.48
N LYS A 547 -7.98 15.04 -18.63
CA LYS A 547 -9.01 15.37 -19.62
C LYS A 547 -10.12 14.32 -19.61
N GLU A 548 -11.19 14.55 -20.38
CA GLU A 548 -12.35 13.65 -20.45
C GLU A 548 -11.97 12.19 -20.77
N GLY A 549 -11.00 11.99 -21.66
CA GLY A 549 -10.53 10.66 -22.08
C GLY A 549 -9.37 10.09 -21.26
N GLY A 550 -9.02 10.71 -20.12
CA GLY A 550 -8.00 10.21 -19.19
C GLY A 550 -6.89 11.22 -18.87
N SER A 551 -6.01 10.80 -17.98
CA SER A 551 -4.80 11.52 -17.57
C SER A 551 -3.65 11.36 -18.57
N ALA A 552 -2.51 12.03 -18.31
CA ALA A 552 -1.29 11.81 -19.07
C ALA A 552 -0.74 10.38 -18.89
N VAL A 553 -0.96 9.76 -17.72
CA VAL A 553 -0.56 8.38 -17.42
C VAL A 553 -1.47 7.39 -18.14
N ASP A 554 -2.79 7.62 -18.13
CA ASP A 554 -3.75 6.79 -18.87
C ASP A 554 -3.44 6.78 -20.37
N ALA A 555 -3.12 7.96 -20.94
CA ALA A 555 -2.72 8.07 -22.33
C ALA A 555 -1.45 7.26 -22.64
N LEU A 556 -0.44 7.32 -21.78
CA LEU A 556 0.79 6.53 -21.93
C LEU A 556 0.51 5.02 -21.86
N LEU A 557 -0.30 4.59 -20.88
CA LEU A 557 -0.72 3.18 -20.74
C LEU A 557 -1.47 2.67 -21.96
N SER A 558 -2.24 3.52 -22.65
CA SER A 558 -3.00 3.13 -23.85
C SER A 558 -2.12 2.67 -25.02
N PHE A 559 -0.83 3.04 -25.03
CA PHE A 559 0.14 2.56 -26.02
C PHE A 559 0.71 1.18 -25.67
N GLY A 560 0.36 0.62 -24.51
CA GLY A 560 0.79 -0.70 -24.07
C GLY A 560 0.41 -1.80 -25.07
N CYS A 561 1.36 -2.70 -25.32
CA CYS A 561 1.17 -3.98 -26.00
C CYS A 561 1.86 -5.09 -25.20
N GLU A 562 1.68 -6.36 -25.58
CA GLU A 562 2.15 -7.54 -24.83
C GLU A 562 3.55 -7.39 -24.21
N ASN A 563 4.54 -6.95 -25.00
CA ASN A 563 5.96 -6.90 -24.61
C ASN A 563 6.51 -5.49 -24.33
N GLY A 564 5.65 -4.46 -24.31
CA GLY A 564 6.14 -3.08 -24.21
C GLY A 564 5.16 -2.08 -24.75
N PHE A 565 5.62 -1.15 -25.57
CA PHE A 565 4.79 -0.04 -26.06
C PHE A 565 4.87 0.10 -27.58
N LYS A 566 3.79 0.66 -28.13
CA LYS A 566 3.68 1.07 -29.54
C LYS A 566 4.10 2.53 -29.68
N HIS A 567 4.60 2.89 -30.86
CA HIS A 567 4.89 4.31 -31.19
C HIS A 567 3.61 5.15 -31.32
N THR A 568 2.59 4.59 -31.98
CA THR A 568 1.26 5.19 -32.17
C THR A 568 0.18 4.18 -31.79
N ALA A 569 -1.06 4.62 -31.54
CA ALA A 569 -2.15 3.76 -31.07
C ALA A 569 -2.41 2.53 -31.98
N ASP A 570 -2.35 2.74 -33.30
CA ASP A 570 -2.56 1.71 -34.33
C ASP A 570 -1.30 0.87 -34.63
N GLY A 571 -0.19 1.15 -33.94
CA GLY A 571 1.08 0.49 -34.16
C GLY A 571 1.19 -0.91 -33.53
N SER A 572 2.35 -1.52 -33.77
CA SER A 572 2.84 -2.70 -33.05
C SER A 572 3.98 -2.32 -32.10
N TYR A 573 4.54 -3.33 -31.42
CA TYR A 573 5.75 -3.19 -30.61
C TYR A 573 6.81 -2.29 -31.28
N ASN A 574 7.33 -1.32 -30.53
CA ASN A 574 8.44 -0.47 -30.93
C ASN A 574 9.45 -0.36 -29.79
N GLN A 575 10.74 -0.58 -30.06
CA GLN A 575 11.77 -0.58 -29.03
C GLN A 575 11.94 0.78 -28.35
N MET A 576 11.96 1.88 -29.10
CA MET A 576 12.13 3.22 -28.54
C MET A 576 10.92 3.62 -27.67
N ALA A 577 9.71 3.38 -28.19
CA ALA A 577 8.49 3.62 -27.43
C ALA A 577 8.45 2.77 -26.16
N THR A 578 8.92 1.51 -26.24
CA THR A 578 9.00 0.61 -25.07
C THR A 578 9.93 1.17 -24.02
N GLU A 579 11.14 1.54 -24.39
CA GLU A 579 12.15 2.03 -23.45
C GLU A 579 11.75 3.36 -22.80
N GLN A 580 11.23 4.31 -23.59
CA GLN A 580 10.79 5.60 -23.07
C GLN A 580 9.52 5.51 -22.25
N GLY A 581 8.52 4.76 -22.73
CA GLY A 581 7.29 4.52 -21.98
C GLY A 581 7.56 3.80 -20.67
N PHE A 582 8.50 2.84 -20.68
CA PHE A 582 8.91 2.11 -19.49
C PHE A 582 9.54 3.03 -18.43
N TYR A 583 10.60 3.80 -18.77
CA TYR A 583 11.19 4.67 -17.75
C TYR A 583 10.25 5.78 -17.28
N ALA A 584 9.29 6.22 -18.11
CA ALA A 584 8.30 7.21 -17.71
C ALA A 584 7.29 6.64 -16.71
N LEU A 585 6.86 5.38 -16.89
CA LEU A 585 6.10 4.67 -15.86
C LEU A 585 6.92 4.45 -14.59
N VAL A 586 8.24 4.23 -14.71
CA VAL A 586 9.14 4.18 -13.54
C VAL A 586 9.16 5.54 -12.85
N ALA A 587 9.27 6.65 -13.58
CA ALA A 587 9.24 7.99 -13.02
C ALA A 587 7.93 8.26 -12.25
N TYR A 588 6.78 7.90 -12.83
CA TYR A 588 5.49 8.00 -12.15
C TYR A 588 5.41 7.11 -10.91
N ASN A 589 5.81 5.84 -11.02
CA ASN A 589 5.81 4.91 -9.90
C ASN A 589 6.71 5.41 -8.75
N ARG A 590 7.87 5.97 -9.07
CA ARG A 590 8.77 6.57 -8.07
C ARG A 590 8.13 7.79 -7.39
N PHE A 591 7.46 8.64 -8.16
CA PHE A 591 6.73 9.79 -7.64
C PHE A 591 5.60 9.41 -6.66
N ILE A 592 4.71 8.48 -7.03
CA ILE A 592 3.59 8.08 -6.14
C ILE A 592 4.04 7.35 -4.88
N ASN A 593 5.24 6.78 -4.88
CA ASN A 593 5.85 6.12 -3.72
C ASN A 593 6.80 7.03 -2.94
N GLY A 594 6.94 8.32 -3.29
CA GLY A 594 7.79 9.27 -2.59
C GLY A 594 9.30 9.00 -2.71
N ASN A 595 9.73 8.25 -3.73
CA ASN A 595 11.14 7.98 -4.02
C ASN A 595 11.78 9.16 -4.76
N ASN A 596 13.11 9.23 -4.79
CA ASN A 596 13.84 10.19 -5.64
C ASN A 596 13.36 10.10 -7.09
N SER A 597 13.34 11.23 -7.79
CA SER A 597 12.91 11.31 -9.19
C SER A 597 13.75 10.36 -10.09
N LEU A 598 13.30 10.13 -11.33
CA LEU A 598 14.01 9.23 -12.25
C LEU A 598 15.49 9.58 -12.40
N TYR A 599 15.79 10.88 -12.53
CA TYR A 599 17.14 11.40 -12.77
C TYR A 599 17.86 11.87 -11.52
N ASP A 600 17.18 12.07 -10.40
CA ASP A 600 17.87 12.18 -9.11
C ASP A 600 18.29 10.78 -8.68
N MET A 601 19.54 10.43 -8.94
CA MET A 601 20.09 9.11 -8.68
C MET A 601 20.99 9.11 -7.44
N THR A 602 20.90 10.13 -6.59
CA THR A 602 21.67 10.16 -5.34
C THR A 602 21.38 8.96 -4.42
N ASP A 603 20.26 8.26 -4.66
CA ASP A 603 19.84 7.01 -4.02
C ASP A 603 20.32 5.71 -4.72
N ALA A 604 20.92 5.79 -5.92
CA ALA A 604 21.37 4.64 -6.72
C ALA A 604 22.89 4.43 -6.74
N SER A 605 23.67 5.35 -6.16
CA SER A 605 25.12 5.29 -6.26
C SER A 605 25.73 4.13 -5.46
N PRO A 606 26.78 3.44 -5.95
CA PRO A 606 27.65 2.59 -5.13
C PRO A 606 28.52 3.45 -4.22
N ASP A 607 28.46 4.77 -4.34
CA ASP A 607 28.87 5.68 -3.26
C ASP A 607 28.02 5.50 -2.00
N SER A 608 26.95 4.68 -2.05
CA SER A 608 26.23 4.14 -0.91
C SER A 608 26.85 2.87 -0.32
N VAL A 609 28.03 2.43 -0.78
CA VAL A 609 28.81 1.49 0.02
C VAL A 609 29.27 2.27 1.24
N LYS A 610 28.43 2.24 2.27
CA LYS A 610 28.72 2.77 3.59
C LYS A 610 30.15 2.33 3.91
N TYR A 611 31.02 3.29 4.25
CA TYR A 611 32.43 3.08 4.59
C TYR A 611 33.45 3.06 3.43
N ASP A 612 33.05 3.25 2.17
CA ASP A 612 33.98 3.44 1.03
C ASP A 612 34.46 4.91 1.00
N VAL A 613 35.51 5.19 1.76
CA VAL A 613 36.06 6.54 2.00
C VAL A 613 36.87 7.02 0.81
N ASP A 614 37.47 6.12 0.04
CA ASP A 614 38.32 6.47 -1.11
C ASP A 614 37.55 6.55 -2.45
N GLY A 615 36.31 6.05 -2.46
CA GLY A 615 35.39 6.10 -3.58
C GLY A 615 35.78 5.15 -4.71
N ASN A 616 36.52 4.08 -4.41
CA ASN A 616 36.95 3.10 -5.39
C ASN A 616 35.90 2.00 -5.68
N GLY A 617 34.80 1.99 -4.92
CA GLY A 617 33.69 1.05 -5.04
C GLY A 617 33.81 -0.21 -4.17
N TYR A 618 34.80 -0.29 -3.29
CA TYR A 618 35.04 -1.41 -2.38
C TYR A 618 35.27 -0.90 -0.94
N VAL A 619 34.76 -1.62 0.06
CA VAL A 619 35.15 -1.39 1.46
C VAL A 619 36.27 -2.36 1.80
N ASP A 620 37.48 -1.82 1.94
CA ASP A 620 38.67 -2.60 2.26
C ASP A 620 39.61 -1.87 3.23
N VAL A 621 40.84 -2.38 3.37
CA VAL A 621 41.82 -1.83 4.31
C VAL A 621 42.29 -0.41 3.92
N SER A 622 42.15 -0.03 2.66
CA SER A 622 42.53 1.28 2.15
C SER A 622 41.64 2.41 2.70
N ASP A 623 40.35 2.15 2.93
CA ASP A 623 39.40 3.10 3.54
C ASP A 623 39.79 3.45 4.97
N ALA A 624 40.02 2.43 5.79
CA ALA A 624 40.49 2.60 7.16
C ALA A 624 41.86 3.31 7.20
N THR A 625 42.72 3.02 6.21
CA THR A 625 44.04 3.66 6.09
C THR A 625 43.92 5.16 5.79
N ILE A 626 42.93 5.58 5.00
CA ILE A 626 42.69 6.98 4.66
C ILE A 626 42.16 7.76 5.87
N ILE A 627 41.24 7.18 6.65
CA ILE A 627 40.81 7.76 7.93
C ILE A 627 42.03 7.94 8.86
N GLN A 628 42.89 6.92 9.00
CA GLN A 628 44.09 7.01 9.83
C GLN A 628 45.07 8.09 9.36
N LYS A 629 45.27 8.23 8.05
CA LYS A 629 46.14 9.28 7.47
C LYS A 629 45.57 10.68 7.73
N TYR A 630 44.26 10.84 7.65
CA TYR A 630 43.54 12.07 7.98
C TYR A 630 43.72 12.43 9.46
N LEU A 631 43.49 11.47 10.37
CA LEU A 631 43.69 11.66 11.81
C LEU A 631 45.14 11.98 12.18
N ALA A 632 46.11 11.43 11.44
CA ALA A 632 47.53 11.71 11.61
C ALA A 632 47.99 13.06 10.99
N GLY A 633 47.08 13.79 10.33
CA GLY A 633 47.39 15.06 9.65
C GLY A 633 48.25 14.90 8.39
N THR A 634 48.33 13.68 7.85
CA THR A 634 49.15 13.35 6.66
C THR A 634 48.34 13.32 5.36
N ALA A 635 47.01 13.43 5.46
CA ALA A 635 46.09 13.57 4.32
C ALA A 635 44.97 14.56 4.67
N LYS A 636 44.36 15.17 3.66
CA LYS A 636 43.13 15.97 3.78
C LYS A 636 42.00 15.22 3.08
N LEU A 637 40.81 15.23 3.68
CA LEU A 637 39.60 14.66 3.11
C LEU A 637 38.72 15.77 2.53
N SER A 638 38.03 15.48 1.42
CA SER A 638 36.94 16.34 0.94
C SER A 638 35.72 16.26 1.88
N SER A 639 34.75 17.18 1.72
CA SER A 639 33.49 17.13 2.46
C SER A 639 32.75 15.79 2.29
N THR A 640 32.77 15.23 1.08
CA THR A 640 32.18 13.93 0.77
C THR A 640 32.91 12.78 1.45
N GLN A 641 34.25 12.83 1.50
CA GLN A 641 35.05 11.83 2.19
C GLN A 641 34.90 11.93 3.72
N ILE A 642 34.72 13.12 4.27
CA ILE A 642 34.40 13.32 5.70
C ILE A 642 33.06 12.66 6.03
N ALA A 643 32.03 12.87 5.21
CA ALA A 643 30.73 12.23 5.40
C ALA A 643 30.77 10.69 5.32
N ARG A 644 31.68 10.13 4.51
CA ARG A 644 31.89 8.67 4.40
C ARG A 644 32.72 8.09 5.55
N ALA A 645 33.63 8.91 6.09
CA ALA A 645 34.54 8.54 7.16
C ALA A 645 33.91 8.63 8.55
N ASP A 646 32.78 9.32 8.71
CA ASP A 646 31.97 9.37 9.94
C ASP A 646 30.94 8.22 9.89
N VAL A 647 31.36 7.06 10.36
CA VAL A 647 30.65 5.79 10.12
C VAL A 647 29.61 5.51 11.21
N ASP A 648 29.77 6.12 12.38
CA ASP A 648 28.84 6.08 13.50
C ASP A 648 27.88 7.28 13.56
N ASN A 649 28.04 8.26 12.67
CA ASN A 649 27.20 9.45 12.50
C ASN A 649 27.18 10.37 13.73
N ASP A 650 28.29 10.46 14.46
CA ASP A 650 28.43 11.36 15.60
C ASP A 650 28.82 12.79 15.20
N GLY A 651 29.04 13.03 13.90
CA GLY A 651 29.43 14.31 13.32
C GLY A 651 30.95 14.55 13.32
N SER A 652 31.76 13.57 13.73
CA SER A 652 33.21 13.67 13.86
C SER A 652 33.92 12.44 13.30
N VAL A 653 34.92 12.64 12.44
CA VAL A 653 35.79 11.55 11.98
C VAL A 653 36.85 11.26 13.03
N THR A 654 36.81 10.07 13.63
CA THR A 654 37.68 9.64 14.74
C THR A 654 38.30 8.25 14.50
N VAL A 655 39.08 7.77 15.48
CA VAL A 655 39.65 6.41 15.44
C VAL A 655 38.59 5.33 15.62
N VAL A 656 37.43 5.67 16.20
CA VAL A 656 36.28 4.75 16.33
C VAL A 656 35.81 4.34 14.94
N ASP A 657 35.78 5.29 14.01
CA ASP A 657 35.36 5.06 12.65
C ASP A 657 36.28 4.12 11.88
N ALA A 658 37.59 4.39 11.92
CA ALA A 658 38.58 3.50 11.32
C ALA A 658 38.49 2.07 11.88
N THR A 659 38.24 1.95 13.19
CA THR A 659 38.09 0.65 13.87
C THR A 659 36.81 -0.06 13.47
N PHE A 660 35.72 0.68 13.23
CA PHE A 660 34.47 0.13 12.76
C PHE A 660 34.65 -0.53 11.39
N ILE A 661 35.28 0.16 10.44
CA ILE A 661 35.58 -0.38 9.10
C ILE A 661 36.39 -1.67 9.21
N GLN A 662 37.48 -1.65 9.99
CA GLN A 662 38.33 -2.82 10.20
C GLN A 662 37.58 -4.03 10.76
N LYS A 663 36.59 -3.83 11.64
CA LYS A 663 35.77 -4.92 12.20
C LYS A 663 34.81 -5.54 11.17
N GLN A 664 34.35 -4.77 10.18
CA GLN A 664 33.50 -5.30 9.11
C GLN A 664 34.29 -6.22 8.17
N LEU A 665 35.59 -6.01 8.01
CA LEU A 665 36.46 -6.83 7.14
C LEU A 665 36.81 -8.22 7.69
N VAL A 666 36.49 -8.49 8.96
CA VAL A 666 36.89 -9.73 9.68
C VAL A 666 35.70 -10.69 9.87
N LYS A 667 34.50 -10.32 9.41
CA LYS A 667 33.32 -11.20 9.35
C LYS A 667 33.24 -11.87 7.99
#